data_AF-A0A318NWG3-F1
#
_entry.id   AF-A0A318NWG3-F1
#
_cell.length_a   1.000
_cell.length_b   1.000
_cell.length_c   1.000
_cell.angle_alpha   90.00
_cell.angle_beta   90.00
_cell.angle_gamma   90.00
#
_symmetry.space_group_name_H-M   'P 1'
#
loop_
_entity.id
_entity.type
_entity.pdbx_description
1 polymer ?
#
loop_
_entity_poly.entity_id
_entity_poly.type
_entity_poly.pdbx_seq_one_letter_code
_entity_poly.pdbx_strand_id
1 'polypeptide(L)'
;MTVSMPDGWRISLIYPARGLLQQYRLQQRVTFLCTRCDREKTSQRVAIVDGSWLSVMCNGCCGRLLATEEKTSLQPEKATHAPENASPTNNRADEFRKDVDRLAQLLRARAERRRLAYEDRKALKALAEKNVTVVALRYAELLAEGESLIARVRGVQSIRYRSDQVAKRLAEERGRVFRQLHGRHEEWLTLARASSTAPDYLDALVMRHLGGKPLRDALATALKRRGLRSGAIDVPTEDIWAWLAGSQLDAAYAEEALPAEVKALLRLDNQGFSRVLRADANETRPNDFLVHPAVVERWEAQSGRMYDKLRLARDEIAETLGTAAPGREGLRTDHLEAAVKACARAGARSVMAELLVKELRLRAVRFHRALPMQQLRAECLREAAAEIAGADPKLAALVESACADHRAQCPRVTDPHPCATCAHEVVSHVHAHQAGQTTEPTTVPTNAPGVERTPAVPEPPEKASAPSSAGSEPEAFICSGGRQHPAPAALAVVSADTVQGTPRFGYAWMTEDGDVQAGFGKSTEPGEGMIHVICKAALALGENVSRVRVVTRDAAAAAVVQHVLRTGTVPRDQARPLTEATISLLVELAVYRQHISVYADPCPRPHRGDEVARHFAALALAAADGPDGQRRLRVELEMVARSLGRGLGGQATRPDEEGDHALWVSGQEGGAIRREELAWRTALHRMHIDGGWCALPEPRKGEQWQEGALRLRMDHEESSRVPFVATQGVTLRRRGGQWELGGIRWPQDLTPGVIVTFRWRLDSNVIKARTTLLPQPECVDDVEFRHRYDAQVVTRESAPGSDQDREVPDLSDASWVLRTLRKLGYLSVDGVAMLAEPALIRNCMAVGMPRHLHDRVPKAVEQLLRAGRLERVEGSLDADGRPWYPPRPGHVRSDLLRYVPRVHALEVQRDVRDGWGGPRHEHWVAPFVRRLPLGAEASDGQMDAHRDAVRASEVVDRPLPQGYTFVRRHRRNGLPG
;
A
#
# COMPACT_ATOMS: atom_id res chain seq x y z
N MET A 1 9.94 -50.71 9.98
CA MET A 1 9.95 -52.18 9.76
C MET A 1 10.33 -52.44 8.31
N THR A 2 11.55 -52.89 8.04
CA THR A 2 11.98 -53.26 6.69
C THR A 2 11.34 -54.58 6.32
N VAL A 3 10.30 -54.55 5.48
CA VAL A 3 9.67 -55.77 4.98
C VAL A 3 10.69 -56.52 4.12
N SER A 4 10.93 -57.79 4.45
CA SER A 4 11.87 -58.64 3.74
C SER A 4 11.41 -58.91 2.31
N MET A 5 12.38 -59.08 1.41
CA MET A 5 12.15 -59.47 0.02
C MET A 5 11.31 -60.76 -0.07
N PRO A 6 10.36 -60.89 -1.03
CA PRO A 6 9.53 -62.08 -1.17
C PRO A 6 10.35 -63.36 -1.32
N ASP A 7 9.88 -64.43 -0.70
CA ASP A 7 10.54 -65.73 -0.75
C ASP A 7 10.72 -66.21 -2.20
N GLY A 8 11.92 -66.70 -2.52
CA GLY A 8 12.29 -67.17 -3.85
C GLY A 8 12.81 -66.08 -4.81
N TRP A 9 12.83 -64.80 -4.41
CA TRP A 9 13.47 -63.75 -5.18
C TRP A 9 14.95 -63.68 -4.81
N ARG A 10 15.84 -63.62 -5.81
CA ARG A 10 17.29 -63.50 -5.60
C ARG A 10 17.83 -62.37 -6.46
N ILE A 11 18.57 -61.44 -5.85
CA ILE A 11 19.13 -60.28 -6.53
C ILE A 11 20.43 -60.71 -7.25
N SER A 12 20.55 -60.35 -8.53
CA SER A 12 21.77 -60.50 -9.33
C SER A 12 22.55 -59.20 -9.48
N LEU A 13 21.88 -58.05 -9.45
CA LEU A 13 22.53 -56.73 -9.56
C LEU A 13 21.68 -55.66 -8.87
N ILE A 14 22.34 -54.76 -8.13
CA ILE A 14 21.73 -53.58 -7.52
C ILE A 14 22.19 -52.37 -8.32
N TYR A 15 21.26 -51.55 -8.84
CA TYR A 15 21.61 -50.29 -9.51
C TYR A 15 21.73 -49.17 -8.47
N PRO A 16 22.38 -48.04 -8.76
CA PRO A 16 22.39 -46.91 -7.82
C PRO A 16 20.96 -46.44 -7.48
N ALA A 17 20.70 -46.15 -6.21
CA ALA A 17 19.45 -45.54 -5.77
C ALA A 17 19.23 -44.19 -6.45
N ARG A 18 18.00 -43.87 -6.82
CA ARG A 18 17.61 -42.58 -7.40
C ARG A 18 16.39 -42.07 -6.66
N GLY A 19 16.60 -41.13 -5.73
CA GLY A 19 15.56 -40.68 -4.80
C GLY A 19 15.08 -41.84 -3.92
N LEU A 20 13.76 -42.03 -3.82
CA LEU A 20 13.15 -43.15 -3.10
C LEU A 20 13.13 -44.44 -3.92
N LEU A 21 13.63 -44.45 -5.16
CA LEU A 21 13.59 -45.61 -6.05
C LEU A 21 14.91 -46.38 -6.01
N GLN A 22 14.82 -47.66 -5.68
CA GLN A 22 15.95 -48.58 -5.73
C GLN A 22 15.66 -49.68 -6.75
N GLN A 23 16.43 -49.71 -7.84
CA GLN A 23 16.29 -50.73 -8.89
C GLN A 23 17.14 -51.97 -8.59
N TYR A 24 16.55 -53.14 -8.85
CA TYR A 24 17.19 -54.44 -8.75
C TYR A 24 17.03 -55.22 -10.05
N ARG A 25 18.07 -55.97 -10.40
CA ARG A 25 17.97 -57.11 -11.31
C ARG A 25 17.90 -58.37 -10.46
N LEU A 26 16.97 -59.26 -10.75
CA LEU A 26 16.81 -60.55 -10.13
C LEU A 26 17.49 -61.64 -10.98
N GLN A 27 17.84 -62.77 -10.38
CA GLN A 27 18.43 -63.93 -11.05
C GLN A 27 17.45 -64.56 -12.06
N GLN A 28 16.17 -64.59 -11.71
CA GLN A 28 15.08 -65.14 -12.55
C GLN A 28 14.00 -64.09 -12.82
N ARG A 29 13.19 -64.32 -13.86
CA ARG A 29 12.00 -63.49 -14.12
C ARG A 29 10.95 -63.84 -13.08
N VAL A 30 10.43 -62.85 -12.39
CA VAL A 30 9.37 -63.02 -11.39
C VAL A 30 8.12 -62.29 -11.85
N THR A 31 6.96 -62.85 -11.50
CA THR A 31 5.66 -62.21 -11.73
C THR A 31 5.25 -61.46 -10.47
N PHE A 32 4.86 -60.20 -10.63
CA PHE A 32 4.46 -59.32 -9.53
C PHE A 32 3.43 -58.28 -10.00
N LEU A 33 2.65 -57.76 -9.07
CA LEU A 33 1.75 -56.64 -9.33
C LEU A 33 2.53 -55.32 -9.19
N CYS A 34 2.55 -54.51 -10.25
CA CYS A 34 3.23 -53.22 -10.20
C CYS A 34 2.35 -52.18 -9.49
N THR A 35 2.76 -51.77 -8.29
CA THR A 35 2.04 -50.82 -7.41
C THR A 35 1.73 -49.44 -8.00
N ARG A 36 2.31 -49.08 -9.15
CA ARG A 36 2.01 -47.82 -9.85
C ARG A 36 0.98 -47.96 -10.97
N CYS A 37 0.95 -49.10 -11.65
CA CYS A 37 0.07 -49.27 -12.82
C CYS A 37 -0.96 -50.36 -12.63
N ASP A 38 -0.99 -51.00 -11.46
CA ASP A 38 -1.88 -52.08 -11.04
C ASP A 38 -2.06 -53.17 -12.08
N ARG A 39 -0.98 -53.44 -12.83
CA ARG A 39 -0.93 -54.53 -13.82
C ARG A 39 0.09 -55.53 -13.36
N GLU A 40 -0.24 -56.81 -13.54
CA GLU A 40 0.70 -57.89 -13.38
C GLU A 40 1.83 -57.76 -14.42
N LYS A 41 3.06 -57.99 -13.97
CA LYS A 41 4.28 -57.85 -14.77
C LYS A 41 5.19 -59.02 -14.48
N THR A 42 5.75 -59.61 -15.54
CA THR A 42 6.81 -60.60 -15.45
C THR A 42 8.12 -59.97 -15.92
N SER A 43 9.08 -59.82 -15.02
CA SER A 43 10.34 -59.13 -15.33
C SER A 43 11.50 -59.62 -14.47
N GLN A 44 12.72 -59.54 -15.00
CA GLN A 44 13.96 -59.67 -14.23
C GLN A 44 14.38 -58.35 -13.59
N ARG A 45 13.83 -57.21 -14.02
CA ARG A 45 14.11 -55.89 -13.47
C ARG A 45 12.90 -55.35 -12.75
N VAL A 46 13.09 -55.03 -11.48
CA VAL A 46 12.08 -54.45 -10.59
C VAL A 46 12.67 -53.23 -9.90
N ALA A 47 11.83 -52.28 -9.53
CA ALA A 47 12.20 -51.19 -8.64
C ALA A 47 11.36 -51.30 -7.38
N ILE A 48 11.92 -50.98 -6.23
CA ILE A 48 11.14 -50.80 -5.00
C ILE A 48 11.13 -49.32 -4.63
N VAL A 49 10.05 -48.90 -3.96
CA VAL A 49 9.88 -47.54 -3.45
C VAL A 49 10.17 -47.54 -1.96
N ASP A 50 11.01 -46.61 -1.50
CA ASP A 50 11.32 -46.36 -0.09
C ASP A 50 11.79 -47.61 0.68
N GLY A 51 12.61 -48.43 0.01
CA GLY A 51 13.15 -49.67 0.59
C GLY A 51 12.11 -50.78 0.82
N SER A 52 10.85 -50.59 0.43
CA SER A 52 9.76 -51.54 0.69
C SER A 52 9.54 -52.51 -0.48
N TRP A 53 9.76 -53.82 -0.21
CA TRP A 53 9.43 -54.87 -1.17
C TRP A 53 7.92 -55.15 -1.33
N LEU A 54 7.05 -54.50 -0.56
CA LEU A 54 5.61 -54.47 -0.84
C LEU A 54 5.27 -53.46 -1.95
N SER A 55 6.16 -52.50 -2.20
CA SER A 55 6.00 -51.43 -3.17
C SER A 55 6.81 -51.69 -4.43
N VAL A 56 6.64 -52.89 -5.03
CA VAL A 56 7.36 -53.27 -6.25
C VAL A 56 6.76 -52.56 -7.47
N MET A 57 7.63 -52.01 -8.30
CA MET A 57 7.31 -51.28 -9.51
C MET A 57 8.00 -51.89 -10.72
N CYS A 58 7.32 -51.84 -11.87
CA CYS A 58 7.90 -52.30 -13.12
C CYS A 58 8.89 -51.29 -13.70
N ASN A 59 9.87 -51.80 -14.46
CA ASN A 59 10.92 -50.98 -15.08
C ASN A 59 10.35 -49.83 -15.94
N GLY A 60 9.23 -50.04 -16.65
CA GLY A 60 8.61 -49.00 -17.47
C GLY A 60 7.93 -47.88 -16.67
N CYS A 61 7.45 -48.17 -15.47
CA CYS A 61 6.90 -47.18 -14.54
C CYS A 61 8.02 -46.44 -13.81
N CYS A 62 9.07 -47.16 -13.40
CA CYS A 62 10.26 -46.57 -12.81
C CYS A 62 10.99 -45.65 -13.82
N GLY A 63 11.20 -46.08 -15.06
CA GLY A 63 11.82 -45.25 -16.09
C GLY A 63 11.04 -43.97 -16.42
N ARG A 64 9.71 -44.04 -16.39
CA ARG A 64 8.87 -42.83 -16.54
C ARG A 64 9.02 -41.86 -15.38
N LEU A 65 9.08 -42.38 -14.14
CA LEU A 65 9.34 -41.57 -12.96
C LEU A 65 10.71 -40.88 -13.03
N LEU A 66 11.75 -41.63 -13.38
CA LEU A 66 13.11 -41.09 -13.53
C LEU A 66 13.21 -40.05 -14.66
N ALA A 67 12.47 -40.23 -15.75
CA ALA A 67 12.43 -39.23 -16.84
C ALA A 67 11.67 -37.95 -16.44
N THR A 68 10.68 -38.04 -15.53
CA THR A 68 10.05 -36.86 -14.92
C THR A 68 10.91 -36.23 -13.82
N GLU A 69 11.68 -37.02 -13.07
CA GLU A 69 12.63 -36.50 -12.08
C GLU A 69 13.78 -35.77 -12.77
N GLU A 70 14.37 -36.30 -13.86
CA GLU A 70 15.43 -35.60 -14.63
C GLU A 70 14.98 -34.27 -15.24
N LYS A 71 13.68 -34.08 -15.50
CA LYS A 71 13.11 -32.77 -15.89
C LYS A 71 12.87 -31.84 -14.71
N THR A 72 12.80 -32.37 -13.49
CA THR A 72 12.54 -31.61 -12.26
C THR A 72 13.84 -31.36 -11.46
N SER A 73 14.89 -32.15 -11.69
CA SER A 73 16.20 -32.09 -11.05
C SER A 73 17.30 -31.67 -12.04
N LEU A 74 17.23 -30.43 -12.50
CA LEU A 74 18.38 -29.63 -12.92
C LEU A 74 18.41 -28.41 -11.99
N GLN A 75 19.27 -28.20 -10.99
CA GLN A 75 20.26 -28.95 -10.20
C GLN A 75 20.41 -28.14 -8.87
N PRO A 76 20.94 -28.72 -7.79
CA PRO A 76 21.96 -28.03 -6.99
C PRO A 76 23.32 -28.70 -7.19
N GLU A 77 24.34 -27.87 -7.32
CA GLU A 77 25.75 -28.22 -7.52
C GLU A 77 26.32 -28.99 -6.32
N LYS A 78 27.18 -29.99 -6.58
CA LYS A 78 28.23 -30.38 -5.62
C LYS A 78 29.53 -30.72 -6.34
N ALA A 79 30.60 -30.35 -5.65
CA ALA A 79 31.96 -30.25 -6.11
C ALA A 79 32.56 -31.54 -6.70
N THR A 80 33.35 -31.30 -7.75
CA THR A 80 34.48 -32.05 -8.30
C THR A 80 35.03 -33.25 -7.52
N HIS A 81 34.96 -34.43 -8.13
CA HIS A 81 36.12 -35.28 -8.43
C HIS A 81 35.79 -36.15 -9.65
N ALA A 82 36.45 -35.87 -10.78
CA ALA A 82 36.33 -36.63 -12.02
C ALA A 82 37.47 -37.65 -12.13
N PRO A 83 37.25 -38.86 -12.68
CA PRO A 83 38.29 -39.55 -13.40
C PRO A 83 38.40 -38.96 -14.81
N GLU A 84 39.64 -38.80 -15.24
CA GLU A 84 40.04 -38.32 -16.56
C GLU A 84 39.37 -39.11 -17.69
N ASN A 85 39.13 -38.40 -18.81
CA ASN A 85 38.66 -38.87 -20.12
C ASN A 85 37.17 -38.69 -20.43
N ALA A 86 36.75 -37.43 -20.58
CA ALA A 86 35.75 -37.06 -21.59
C ALA A 86 36.10 -35.68 -22.17
N SER A 87 36.29 -35.60 -23.48
CA SER A 87 36.64 -34.36 -24.20
C SER A 87 35.64 -33.21 -23.95
N PRO A 88 36.11 -31.95 -23.84
CA PRO A 88 35.26 -30.82 -23.51
C PRO A 88 34.57 -30.27 -24.76
N THR A 89 33.28 -30.57 -24.95
CA THR A 89 32.45 -29.72 -25.79
C THR A 89 32.10 -28.46 -25.00
N ASN A 90 32.88 -27.40 -25.21
CA ASN A 90 32.63 -26.05 -24.68
C ASN A 90 31.22 -25.57 -25.05
N ASN A 91 30.26 -25.76 -24.16
CA ASN A 91 28.92 -25.22 -24.30
C ASN A 91 28.97 -23.71 -24.03
N ARG A 92 28.94 -22.91 -25.10
CA ARG A 92 29.02 -21.44 -25.09
C ARG A 92 28.02 -20.77 -24.13
N ALA A 93 26.90 -21.41 -23.81
CA ALA A 93 25.95 -20.93 -22.80
C ALA A 93 26.45 -21.06 -21.35
N ASP A 94 27.28 -22.06 -21.04
CA ASP A 94 27.91 -22.21 -19.73
C ASP A 94 29.01 -21.16 -19.52
N GLU A 95 29.74 -20.83 -20.57
CA GLU A 95 30.75 -19.74 -20.57
C GLU A 95 30.08 -18.40 -20.22
N PHE A 96 29.00 -18.02 -20.91
CA PHE A 96 28.26 -16.78 -20.63
C PHE A 96 27.52 -16.79 -19.28
N ARG A 97 27.21 -17.97 -18.73
CA ARG A 97 26.63 -18.05 -17.38
C ARG A 97 27.63 -17.63 -16.32
N LYS A 98 28.91 -17.95 -16.52
CA LYS A 98 30.00 -17.61 -15.59
C LYS A 98 30.55 -16.20 -15.81
N ASP A 99 30.38 -15.64 -17.00
CA ASP A 99 30.86 -14.31 -17.39
C ASP A 99 29.69 -13.36 -17.74
N VAL A 100 29.18 -12.67 -16.72
CA VAL A 100 28.08 -11.71 -16.83
C VAL A 100 28.44 -10.54 -17.75
N ASP A 101 29.69 -10.10 -17.73
CA ASP A 101 30.18 -8.98 -18.52
C ASP A 101 30.11 -9.31 -20.02
N ARG A 102 30.55 -10.52 -20.39
CA ARG A 102 30.47 -11.00 -21.78
C ARG A 102 29.03 -11.24 -22.23
N LEU A 103 28.18 -11.77 -21.36
CA LEU A 103 26.74 -11.89 -21.65
C LEU A 103 26.10 -10.51 -21.88
N ALA A 104 26.45 -9.52 -21.05
CA ALA A 104 25.96 -8.14 -21.18
C ALA A 104 26.41 -7.49 -22.49
N GLN A 105 27.65 -7.70 -22.91
CA GLN A 105 28.15 -7.24 -24.21
C GLN A 105 27.36 -7.83 -25.39
N LEU A 106 27.00 -9.11 -25.34
CA LEU A 106 26.18 -9.76 -26.37
C LEU A 106 24.75 -9.24 -26.40
N LEU A 107 24.13 -9.09 -25.23
CA LEU A 107 22.78 -8.53 -25.08
C LEU A 107 22.75 -7.10 -25.61
N ARG A 108 23.77 -6.31 -25.32
CA ARG A 108 23.96 -4.97 -25.86
C ARG A 108 24.14 -4.97 -27.38
N ALA A 109 25.01 -5.82 -27.92
CA ALA A 109 25.22 -5.92 -29.36
C ALA A 109 23.90 -6.24 -30.10
N ARG A 110 23.05 -7.09 -29.49
CA ARG A 110 21.68 -7.35 -29.98
C ARG A 110 20.78 -6.13 -29.87
N ALA A 111 20.79 -5.41 -28.74
CA ALA A 111 20.04 -4.17 -28.57
C ALA A 111 20.47 -3.10 -29.59
N GLU A 112 21.75 -3.05 -29.94
CA GLU A 112 22.29 -2.22 -31.01
C GLU A 112 21.92 -2.69 -32.43
N ARG A 113 21.19 -3.81 -32.57
CA ARG A 113 20.85 -4.47 -33.83
C ARG A 113 22.07 -4.94 -34.64
N ARG A 114 23.19 -5.23 -33.98
CA ARG A 114 24.34 -5.89 -34.62
C ARG A 114 24.00 -7.35 -34.93
N ARG A 115 24.54 -7.86 -36.03
CA ARG A 115 24.37 -9.28 -36.41
C ARG A 115 25.20 -10.14 -35.47
N LEU A 116 24.54 -10.99 -34.68
CA LEU A 116 25.19 -11.96 -33.81
C LEU A 116 25.50 -13.27 -34.56
N ALA A 117 26.59 -13.93 -34.17
CA ALA A 117 26.89 -15.28 -34.68
C ALA A 117 25.78 -16.27 -34.30
N TYR A 118 25.66 -17.38 -35.06
CA TYR A 118 24.65 -18.39 -34.78
C TYR A 118 24.77 -18.97 -33.37
N GLU A 119 25.99 -19.32 -32.95
CA GLU A 119 26.26 -19.88 -31.61
C GLU A 119 25.91 -18.90 -30.48
N ASP A 120 26.14 -17.60 -30.66
CA ASP A 120 25.75 -16.58 -29.67
C ASP A 120 24.23 -16.46 -29.55
N ARG A 121 23.51 -16.49 -30.69
CA ARG A 121 22.03 -16.48 -30.67
C ARG A 121 21.46 -17.73 -30.00
N LYS A 122 22.05 -18.89 -30.27
CA LYS A 122 21.69 -20.16 -29.64
C LYS A 122 21.91 -20.11 -28.13
N ALA A 123 23.07 -19.60 -27.69
CA ALA A 123 23.38 -19.43 -26.28
C ALA A 123 22.43 -18.43 -25.59
N LEU A 124 22.15 -17.28 -26.20
CA LEU A 124 21.17 -16.31 -25.67
C LEU A 124 19.78 -16.92 -25.54
N LYS A 125 19.34 -17.75 -26.49
CA LYS A 125 18.05 -18.45 -26.40
C LYS A 125 18.03 -19.45 -25.24
N ALA A 126 19.11 -20.18 -25.01
CA ALA A 126 19.23 -21.12 -23.89
C ALA A 126 19.25 -20.42 -22.52
N LEU A 127 19.77 -19.19 -22.46
CA LEU A 127 19.87 -18.38 -21.24
C LEU A 127 18.70 -17.43 -21.02
N ALA A 128 17.82 -17.23 -22.01
CA ALA A 128 16.78 -16.19 -22.02
C ALA A 128 15.92 -16.17 -20.75
N GLU A 129 15.78 -17.33 -20.11
CA GLU A 129 14.93 -17.57 -18.96
C GLU A 129 15.72 -17.89 -17.68
N LYS A 130 16.96 -17.45 -17.59
CA LYS A 130 17.83 -17.66 -16.43
C LYS A 130 18.11 -16.33 -15.72
N ASN A 131 18.28 -16.38 -14.40
CA ASN A 131 18.56 -15.19 -13.56
C ASN A 131 19.74 -14.37 -14.09
N VAL A 132 20.79 -15.05 -14.57
CA VAL A 132 22.00 -14.43 -15.14
C VAL A 132 21.69 -13.47 -16.28
N THR A 133 20.63 -13.72 -17.07
CA THR A 133 20.23 -12.85 -18.18
C THR A 133 19.66 -11.52 -17.69
N VAL A 134 18.87 -11.52 -16.60
CA VAL A 134 18.37 -10.26 -16.01
C VAL A 134 19.52 -9.45 -15.44
N VAL A 135 20.45 -10.11 -14.75
CA VAL A 135 21.64 -9.46 -14.18
C VAL A 135 22.49 -8.83 -15.29
N ALA A 136 22.76 -9.57 -16.36
CA ALA A 136 23.51 -9.08 -17.51
C ALA A 136 22.77 -7.97 -18.27
N LEU A 137 21.44 -8.04 -18.40
CA LEU A 137 20.63 -6.95 -18.97
C LEU A 137 20.74 -5.68 -18.13
N ARG A 138 20.69 -5.79 -16.78
CA ARG A 138 20.84 -4.64 -15.89
C ARG A 138 22.23 -4.02 -16.00
N TYR A 139 23.27 -4.85 -16.07
CA TYR A 139 24.63 -4.38 -16.27
C TYR A 139 24.78 -3.63 -17.60
N ALA A 140 24.31 -4.22 -18.70
CA ALA A 140 24.34 -3.62 -20.03
C ALA A 140 23.56 -2.30 -20.11
N GLU A 141 22.37 -2.25 -19.49
CA GLU A 141 21.52 -1.06 -19.40
C GLU A 141 22.27 0.10 -18.74
N LEU A 142 22.83 -0.13 -17.54
CA LEU A 142 23.54 0.90 -16.79
C LEU A 142 24.84 1.35 -17.45
N LEU A 143 25.54 0.45 -18.16
CA LEU A 143 26.68 0.84 -18.99
C LEU A 143 26.25 1.76 -20.14
N ALA A 144 25.13 1.47 -20.82
CA ALA A 144 24.62 2.31 -21.89
C ALA A 144 24.12 3.68 -21.38
N GLU A 145 23.51 3.73 -20.20
CA GLU A 145 23.17 5.00 -19.53
C GLU A 145 24.44 5.81 -19.19
N GLY A 146 25.46 5.15 -18.67
CA GLY A 146 26.73 5.78 -18.36
C GLY A 146 27.49 6.29 -19.60
N GLU A 147 27.41 5.59 -20.73
CA GLU A 147 27.96 6.10 -21.99
C GLU A 147 27.21 7.31 -22.52
N SER A 148 25.89 7.36 -22.36
CA SER A 148 25.10 8.55 -22.65
C SER A 148 25.56 9.73 -21.79
N LEU A 149 25.81 9.48 -20.50
CA LEU A 149 26.32 10.46 -19.55
C LEU A 149 27.72 10.97 -19.96
N ILE A 150 28.63 10.08 -20.32
CA ILE A 150 29.98 10.43 -20.80
C ILE A 150 29.90 11.22 -22.11
N ALA A 151 29.05 10.80 -23.05
CA ALA A 151 28.85 11.49 -24.32
C ALA A 151 28.28 12.90 -24.12
N ARG A 152 27.41 13.08 -23.12
CA ARG A 152 26.90 14.40 -22.71
C ARG A 152 28.03 15.30 -22.20
N VAL A 153 28.89 14.79 -21.33
CA VAL A 153 30.05 15.53 -20.81
C VAL A 153 31.04 15.89 -21.94
N ARG A 154 31.25 14.97 -22.90
CA ARG A 154 32.11 15.20 -24.07
C ARG A 154 31.46 16.03 -25.18
N GLY A 155 30.20 16.44 -25.04
CA GLY A 155 29.46 17.20 -26.07
C GLY A 155 29.13 16.40 -27.35
N VAL A 156 29.21 15.07 -27.35
CA VAL A 156 29.00 14.23 -28.54
C VAL A 156 27.54 13.75 -28.62
N GLN A 157 26.68 14.60 -29.17
CA GLN A 157 25.21 14.39 -29.19
C GLN A 157 24.77 13.11 -29.92
N SER A 158 25.49 12.69 -30.97
CA SER A 158 25.16 11.48 -31.75
C SER A 158 25.35 10.19 -30.95
N ILE A 159 26.45 10.09 -30.18
CA ILE A 159 26.73 8.96 -29.30
C ILE A 159 25.73 8.93 -28.14
N ARG A 160 25.41 10.10 -27.56
CA ARG A 160 24.40 10.23 -26.51
C ARG A 160 23.06 9.65 -26.93
N TYR A 161 22.51 10.12 -28.05
CA TYR A 161 21.23 9.65 -28.57
C TYR A 161 21.22 8.14 -28.83
N ARG A 162 22.28 7.61 -29.45
CA ARG A 162 22.40 6.17 -29.70
C ARG A 162 22.41 5.37 -28.40
N SER A 163 23.16 5.82 -27.40
CA SER A 163 23.31 5.14 -26.11
C SER A 163 22.01 5.17 -25.31
N ASP A 164 21.29 6.29 -25.30
CA ASP A 164 19.94 6.40 -24.70
C ASP A 164 18.95 5.40 -25.31
N GLN A 165 18.97 5.25 -26.63
CA GLN A 165 18.10 4.28 -27.33
C GLN A 165 18.47 2.83 -27.03
N VAL A 166 19.75 2.54 -26.78
CA VAL A 166 20.22 1.21 -26.38
C VAL A 166 19.81 0.92 -24.94
N ALA A 167 20.06 1.86 -24.02
CA ALA A 167 19.65 1.76 -22.62
C ALA A 167 18.14 1.51 -22.49
N LYS A 168 17.31 2.29 -23.20
CA LYS A 168 15.85 2.12 -23.20
C LYS A 168 15.41 0.71 -23.63
N ARG A 169 15.98 0.18 -24.73
CA ARG A 169 15.67 -1.17 -25.22
C ARG A 169 16.09 -2.26 -24.24
N LEU A 170 17.26 -2.11 -23.62
CA LEU A 170 17.76 -3.04 -22.60
C LEU A 170 16.86 -3.01 -21.35
N ALA A 171 16.43 -1.83 -20.91
CA ALA A 171 15.50 -1.67 -19.78
C ALA A 171 14.14 -2.31 -20.04
N GLU A 172 13.56 -2.10 -21.23
CA GLU A 172 12.30 -2.73 -21.65
C GLU A 172 12.42 -4.26 -21.67
N GLU A 173 13.54 -4.76 -22.18
CA GLU A 173 13.81 -6.20 -22.21
C GLU A 173 14.03 -6.79 -20.82
N ARG A 174 14.81 -6.13 -19.96
CA ARG A 174 15.00 -6.52 -18.56
C ARG A 174 13.67 -6.62 -17.85
N GLY A 175 12.81 -5.60 -17.99
CA GLY A 175 11.49 -5.57 -17.36
C GLY A 175 10.60 -6.75 -17.78
N ARG A 176 10.64 -7.14 -19.07
CA ARG A 176 9.93 -8.31 -19.58
C ARG A 176 10.47 -9.61 -19.01
N VAL A 177 11.79 -9.85 -19.09
CA VAL A 177 12.41 -11.10 -18.60
C VAL A 177 12.23 -11.24 -17.09
N PHE A 178 12.40 -10.15 -16.35
CA PHE A 178 12.20 -10.12 -14.90
C PHE A 178 10.77 -10.48 -14.49
N ARG A 179 9.74 -9.92 -15.17
CA ARG A 179 8.34 -10.29 -14.91
C ARG A 179 8.06 -11.77 -15.18
N GLN A 180 8.61 -12.32 -16.26
CA GLN A 180 8.45 -13.74 -16.59
C GLN A 180 9.11 -14.67 -15.56
N LEU A 181 10.29 -14.29 -15.05
CA LEU A 181 10.96 -15.03 -13.98
C LEU A 181 10.19 -14.92 -12.66
N HIS A 182 9.71 -13.72 -12.32
CA HIS A 182 8.93 -13.52 -11.12
C HIS A 182 7.62 -14.31 -11.13
N GLY A 183 6.87 -14.30 -12.24
CA GLY A 183 5.65 -15.10 -12.39
C GLY A 183 5.91 -16.59 -12.20
N ARG A 184 6.96 -17.14 -12.80
CA ARG A 184 7.36 -18.55 -12.58
C ARG A 184 7.79 -18.84 -11.16
N HIS A 185 8.44 -17.89 -10.50
CA HIS A 185 8.80 -18.04 -9.10
C HIS A 185 7.55 -18.16 -8.22
N GLU A 186 6.53 -17.32 -8.46
CA GLU A 186 5.23 -17.41 -7.77
C GLU A 186 4.49 -18.72 -8.08
N GLU A 187 4.52 -19.19 -9.33
CA GLU A 187 4.00 -20.50 -9.71
C GLU A 187 4.71 -21.64 -8.94
N TRP A 188 6.04 -21.60 -8.86
CA TRP A 188 6.81 -22.59 -8.11
C TRP A 188 6.55 -22.53 -6.60
N LEU A 189 6.38 -21.34 -6.03
CA LEU A 189 6.00 -21.19 -4.63
C LEU A 189 4.59 -21.76 -4.39
N THR A 190 3.66 -21.54 -5.30
CA THR A 190 2.30 -22.08 -5.22
C THR A 190 2.32 -23.61 -5.30
N LEU A 191 3.05 -24.19 -6.26
CA LEU A 191 3.23 -25.63 -6.39
C LEU A 191 3.94 -26.24 -5.17
N ALA A 192 4.97 -25.58 -4.65
CA ALA A 192 5.67 -26.02 -3.44
C ALA A 192 4.75 -25.97 -2.22
N ARG A 193 3.89 -24.95 -2.09
CA ARG A 193 2.90 -24.87 -1.01
C ARG A 193 1.82 -25.94 -1.11
N ALA A 194 1.43 -26.31 -2.33
CA ALA A 194 0.41 -27.33 -2.60
C ALA A 194 0.91 -28.78 -2.42
N SER A 195 2.21 -29.02 -2.52
CA SER A 195 2.82 -30.34 -2.31
C SER A 195 3.05 -30.60 -0.82
N SER A 196 1.99 -30.99 -0.11
CA SER A 196 2.10 -31.63 1.21
C SER A 196 1.97 -33.15 1.04
N THR A 197 2.62 -33.94 1.89
CA THR A 197 2.44 -35.41 1.89
C THR A 197 2.14 -35.96 3.28
N ALA A 198 2.40 -35.21 4.35
CA ALA A 198 1.99 -35.56 5.70
C ALA A 198 0.65 -34.89 6.07
N PRO A 199 -0.27 -35.63 6.71
CA PRO A 199 -1.47 -35.04 7.30
C PRO A 199 -1.09 -34.28 8.57
N ASP A 200 -1.38 -32.98 8.59
CA ASP A 200 -1.51 -32.28 9.87
C ASP A 200 -2.72 -32.90 10.60
N TYR A 201 -2.51 -33.44 11.80
CA TYR A 201 -3.60 -34.04 12.56
C TYR A 201 -4.63 -32.96 12.93
N LEU A 202 -5.90 -33.20 12.57
CA LEU A 202 -7.00 -32.24 12.74
C LEU A 202 -7.13 -31.75 14.20
N ASP A 203 -6.92 -32.65 15.16
CA ASP A 203 -6.93 -32.35 16.60
C ASP A 203 -5.86 -31.34 16.99
N ALA A 204 -4.62 -31.50 16.52
CA ALA A 204 -3.53 -30.57 16.76
C ALA A 204 -3.76 -29.21 16.08
N LEU A 205 -4.39 -29.18 14.90
CA LEU A 205 -4.78 -27.94 14.23
C LEU A 205 -5.92 -27.21 14.98
N VAL A 206 -6.94 -27.93 15.43
CA VAL A 206 -8.07 -27.37 16.20
C VAL A 206 -7.57 -26.85 17.56
N MET A 207 -6.74 -27.62 18.26
CA MET A 207 -6.07 -27.19 19.48
C MET A 207 -5.18 -25.97 19.26
N ARG A 208 -4.57 -25.82 18.07
CA ARG A 208 -3.80 -24.63 17.74
C ARG A 208 -4.65 -23.36 17.69
N HIS A 209 -5.87 -23.46 17.19
CA HIS A 209 -6.78 -22.32 17.11
C HIS A 209 -7.43 -22.00 18.46
N LEU A 210 -7.71 -23.00 19.29
CA LEU A 210 -8.36 -22.83 20.60
C LEU A 210 -7.39 -22.46 21.73
N GLY A 211 -6.17 -22.99 21.69
CA GLY A 211 -5.22 -22.93 22.81
C GLY A 211 -4.45 -21.61 22.96
N GLY A 212 -4.56 -20.66 22.03
CA GLY A 212 -4.08 -19.28 22.18
C GLY A 212 -2.64 -19.12 22.73
N LYS A 213 -2.49 -18.47 23.90
CA LYS A 213 -1.20 -18.32 24.60
C LYS A 213 -0.71 -19.65 25.21
N PRO A 214 -1.51 -20.43 25.96
CA PRO A 214 -1.12 -21.74 26.48
C PRO A 214 -0.46 -22.67 25.46
N LEU A 215 -0.99 -22.77 24.23
CA LEU A 215 -0.35 -23.59 23.19
C LEU A 215 1.00 -23.06 22.76
N ARG A 216 1.15 -21.75 22.62
CA ARG A 216 2.43 -21.15 22.22
C ARG A 216 3.50 -21.43 23.28
N ASP A 217 3.13 -21.40 24.56
CA ASP A 217 4.04 -21.69 25.67
C ASP A 217 4.39 -23.19 25.72
N ALA A 218 3.41 -24.08 25.55
CA ALA A 218 3.64 -25.53 25.46
C ALA A 218 4.49 -25.91 24.24
N LEU A 219 4.22 -25.30 23.08
CA LEU A 219 4.98 -25.50 21.87
C LEU A 219 6.42 -24.99 22.00
N ALA A 220 6.63 -23.83 22.62
CA ALA A 220 7.97 -23.32 22.92
C ALA A 220 8.74 -24.29 23.82
N THR A 221 8.07 -24.91 24.80
CA THR A 221 8.65 -25.96 25.65
C THR A 221 9.01 -27.21 24.86
N ALA A 222 8.11 -27.71 24.00
CA ALA A 222 8.36 -28.88 23.14
C ALA A 222 9.53 -28.66 22.17
N LEU A 223 9.64 -27.45 21.60
CA LEU A 223 10.76 -27.06 20.73
C LEU A 223 12.07 -26.96 21.52
N LYS A 224 12.05 -26.33 22.71
CA LYS A 224 13.23 -26.21 23.58
C LYS A 224 13.78 -27.55 24.02
N ARG A 225 12.92 -28.53 24.36
CA ARG A 225 13.34 -29.91 24.70
C ARG A 225 14.11 -30.61 23.56
N ARG A 226 13.83 -30.23 22.31
CA ARG A 226 14.50 -30.74 21.10
C ARG A 226 15.72 -29.92 20.68
N GLY A 227 16.10 -28.88 21.43
CA GLY A 227 17.17 -27.96 21.04
C GLY A 227 16.83 -27.06 19.86
N LEU A 228 15.53 -26.93 19.51
CA LEU A 228 15.06 -26.12 18.40
C LEU A 228 14.68 -24.70 18.86
N ARG A 229 14.88 -23.72 17.98
CA ARG A 229 14.51 -22.32 18.21
C ARG A 229 13.01 -22.09 18.07
N SER A 230 12.51 -21.00 18.67
CA SER A 230 11.14 -20.54 18.45
C SER A 230 10.92 -20.27 16.96
N GLY A 231 9.83 -20.79 16.38
CA GLY A 231 9.54 -20.68 14.95
C GLY A 231 10.32 -21.65 14.05
N ALA A 232 11.07 -22.61 14.61
CA ALA A 232 11.79 -23.63 13.82
C ALA A 232 10.88 -24.45 12.90
N ILE A 233 9.59 -24.58 13.25
CA ILE A 233 8.59 -25.35 12.50
C ILE A 233 7.67 -24.50 11.62
N ASP A 234 7.83 -23.17 11.63
CA ASP A 234 7.06 -22.27 10.76
C ASP A 234 7.86 -21.95 9.49
N VAL A 235 7.18 -21.57 8.41
CA VAL A 235 7.86 -21.09 7.19
C VAL A 235 8.51 -19.74 7.51
N PRO A 236 9.84 -19.59 7.36
CA PRO A 236 10.50 -18.33 7.67
C PRO A 236 10.15 -17.26 6.62
N THR A 237 9.88 -16.05 7.08
CA THR A 237 9.77 -14.85 6.24
C THR A 237 11.10 -14.09 6.16
N GLU A 238 11.89 -14.17 7.23
CA GLU A 238 13.20 -13.55 7.43
C GLU A 238 14.18 -14.56 8.04
N ASP A 239 15.47 -14.23 8.02
CA ASP A 239 16.56 -15.09 8.50
C ASP A 239 16.45 -16.53 7.95
N ILE A 240 16.14 -16.63 6.65
CA ILE A 240 15.79 -17.88 6.00
C ILE A 240 16.96 -18.84 6.02
N TRP A 241 18.18 -18.34 5.78
CA TRP A 241 19.35 -19.20 5.85
C TRP A 241 19.59 -19.71 7.28
N ALA A 242 19.51 -18.83 8.29
CA ALA A 242 19.68 -19.23 9.68
C ALA A 242 18.59 -20.23 10.12
N TRP A 243 17.39 -20.14 9.54
CA TRP A 243 16.32 -21.11 9.73
C TRP A 243 16.66 -22.47 9.14
N LEU A 244 17.14 -22.49 7.90
CA LEU A 244 17.59 -23.73 7.25
C LEU A 244 18.75 -24.36 8.03
N ALA A 245 19.74 -23.57 8.45
CA ALA A 245 20.88 -24.03 9.25
C ALA A 245 20.44 -24.57 10.61
N GLY A 246 19.54 -23.87 11.30
CA GLY A 246 19.04 -24.25 12.62
C GLY A 246 18.08 -25.44 12.63
N SER A 247 17.60 -25.90 11.47
CA SER A 247 16.69 -27.05 11.37
C SER A 247 17.36 -28.40 11.67
N GLN A 248 18.69 -28.50 11.52
CA GLN A 248 19.50 -29.71 11.68
C GLN A 248 19.10 -30.92 10.79
N LEU A 249 18.08 -30.81 9.94
CA LEU A 249 17.63 -31.92 9.07
C LEU A 249 18.34 -31.96 7.72
N ASP A 250 19.02 -30.88 7.31
CA ASP A 250 19.82 -30.84 6.09
C ASP A 250 21.27 -30.44 6.40
N ALA A 251 22.17 -31.42 6.33
CA ALA A 251 23.60 -31.25 6.56
C ALA A 251 24.24 -30.24 5.59
N ALA A 252 23.61 -29.91 4.46
CA ALA A 252 24.09 -28.89 3.53
C ALA A 252 24.05 -27.46 4.12
N TYR A 253 23.31 -27.23 5.20
CA TYR A 253 23.17 -25.92 5.86
C TYR A 253 23.86 -25.82 7.22
N ALA A 254 24.59 -26.86 7.65
CA ALA A 254 25.31 -26.84 8.91
C ALA A 254 26.33 -25.66 8.96
N GLU A 255 26.37 -24.93 10.08
CA GLU A 255 27.30 -23.81 10.28
C GLU A 255 28.77 -24.26 10.18
N GLU A 256 29.06 -25.49 10.58
CA GLU A 256 30.39 -26.11 10.49
C GLU A 256 30.85 -26.21 9.03
N ALA A 257 29.91 -26.39 8.09
CA ALA A 257 30.17 -26.55 6.66
C ALA A 257 30.40 -25.21 5.93
N LEU A 258 30.25 -24.05 6.59
CA LEU A 258 30.46 -22.75 5.97
C LEU A 258 31.95 -22.48 5.64
N PRO A 259 32.28 -22.01 4.42
CA PRO A 259 33.63 -21.56 4.07
C PRO A 259 34.14 -20.44 5.00
N ALA A 260 35.46 -20.36 5.20
CA ALA A 260 36.08 -19.38 6.09
C ALA A 260 35.79 -17.94 5.67
N GLU A 261 35.74 -17.68 4.37
CA GLU A 261 35.45 -16.39 3.76
C GLU A 261 34.00 -15.97 4.01
N VAL A 262 33.06 -16.92 3.93
CA VAL A 262 31.65 -16.68 4.26
C VAL A 262 31.49 -16.36 5.75
N LYS A 263 32.17 -17.11 6.64
CA LYS A 263 32.22 -16.81 8.08
C LYS A 263 32.78 -15.41 8.35
N ALA A 264 33.83 -15.01 7.63
CA ALA A 264 34.40 -13.67 7.74
C ALA A 264 33.39 -12.59 7.34
N LEU A 265 32.66 -12.78 6.24
CA LEU A 265 31.61 -11.85 5.78
C LEU A 265 30.47 -11.71 6.80
N LEU A 266 30.04 -12.81 7.41
CA LEU A 266 28.98 -12.79 8.43
C LEU A 266 29.39 -12.02 9.70
N ARG A 267 30.67 -12.06 10.07
CA ARG A 267 31.20 -11.36 11.26
C ARG A 267 31.41 -9.86 11.08
N LEU A 268 31.37 -9.35 9.85
CA LEU A 268 31.50 -7.91 9.61
C LEU A 268 30.31 -7.16 10.20
N ASP A 269 30.50 -5.92 10.63
CA ASP A 269 29.41 -4.98 10.87
C ASP A 269 28.89 -4.42 9.53
N ASN A 270 27.80 -3.63 9.57
CA ASN A 270 27.19 -3.12 8.34
C ASN A 270 28.14 -2.20 7.54
N GLN A 271 29.02 -1.47 8.23
CA GLN A 271 30.01 -0.60 7.58
C GLN A 271 31.14 -1.43 6.94
N GLY A 272 31.65 -2.46 7.61
CA GLY A 272 32.62 -3.41 7.09
C GLY A 272 32.08 -4.16 5.87
N PHE A 273 30.84 -4.65 5.94
CA PHE A 273 30.20 -5.32 4.83
C PHE A 273 29.99 -4.37 3.64
N SER A 274 29.55 -3.13 3.89
CA SER A 274 29.46 -2.08 2.85
C SER A 274 30.80 -1.81 2.17
N ARG A 275 31.92 -1.83 2.90
CA ARG A 275 33.27 -1.69 2.29
C ARG A 275 33.59 -2.84 1.33
N VAL A 276 33.20 -4.07 1.67
CA VAL A 276 33.35 -5.22 0.76
C VAL A 276 32.52 -5.04 -0.50
N LEU A 277 31.25 -4.65 -0.38
CA LEU A 277 30.38 -4.41 -1.55
C LEU A 277 30.94 -3.31 -2.47
N ARG A 278 31.48 -2.24 -1.89
CA ARG A 278 32.14 -1.18 -2.66
C ARG A 278 33.39 -1.70 -3.37
N ALA A 279 34.21 -2.50 -2.69
CA ALA A 279 35.44 -3.06 -3.26
C ALA A 279 35.16 -4.05 -4.40
N ASP A 280 34.09 -4.85 -4.29
CA ASP A 280 33.58 -5.73 -5.35
C ASP A 280 33.08 -4.92 -6.55
N ALA A 281 32.22 -3.92 -6.32
CA ALA A 281 31.70 -3.06 -7.40
C ALA A 281 32.81 -2.31 -8.15
N ASN A 282 33.83 -1.85 -7.43
CA ASN A 282 35.00 -1.18 -8.01
C ASN A 282 36.03 -2.14 -8.62
N GLU A 283 35.81 -3.47 -8.58
CA GLU A 283 36.77 -4.51 -8.99
C GLU A 283 38.14 -4.49 -8.29
N THR A 284 38.28 -3.67 -7.25
CA THR A 284 39.50 -3.66 -6.44
C THR A 284 39.70 -4.96 -5.67
N ARG A 285 38.59 -5.63 -5.31
CA ARG A 285 38.59 -6.94 -4.65
C ARG A 285 37.25 -7.65 -4.92
N PRO A 286 37.09 -8.31 -6.09
CA PRO A 286 35.90 -9.10 -6.40
C PRO A 286 35.67 -10.17 -5.33
N ASN A 287 34.41 -10.42 -4.99
CA ASN A 287 34.06 -11.37 -3.93
C ASN A 287 32.96 -12.34 -4.38
N ASP A 288 33.38 -13.51 -4.84
CA ASP A 288 32.48 -14.56 -5.31
C ASP A 288 31.67 -15.19 -4.17
N PHE A 289 32.08 -15.02 -2.91
CA PHE A 289 31.35 -15.56 -1.75
C PHE A 289 30.07 -14.77 -1.41
N LEU A 290 29.83 -13.63 -2.04
CA LEU A 290 28.58 -12.87 -1.88
C LEU A 290 27.35 -13.68 -2.34
N VAL A 291 27.50 -14.55 -3.34
CA VAL A 291 26.40 -15.39 -3.85
C VAL A 291 26.04 -16.55 -2.92
N HIS A 292 26.81 -16.75 -1.84
CA HIS A 292 26.55 -17.81 -0.89
C HIS A 292 25.22 -17.58 -0.16
N PRO A 293 24.33 -18.60 -0.04
CA PRO A 293 23.02 -18.46 0.59
C PRO A 293 23.03 -17.82 1.99
N ALA A 294 24.07 -18.08 2.79
CA ALA A 294 24.22 -17.50 4.13
C ALA A 294 24.35 -15.98 4.16
N VAL A 295 24.83 -15.37 3.08
CA VAL A 295 25.15 -13.93 3.03
C VAL A 295 24.10 -13.17 2.23
N VAL A 296 23.28 -13.86 1.42
CA VAL A 296 22.50 -13.23 0.36
C VAL A 296 21.39 -12.31 0.87
N GLU A 297 20.74 -12.63 1.98
CA GLU A 297 19.73 -11.78 2.62
C GLU A 297 20.37 -10.47 3.12
N ARG A 298 21.53 -10.57 3.77
CA ARG A 298 22.30 -9.41 4.20
C ARG A 298 22.83 -8.59 3.03
N TRP A 299 23.25 -9.27 1.96
CA TRP A 299 23.73 -8.62 0.75
C TRP A 299 22.61 -7.82 0.08
N GLU A 300 21.43 -8.41 -0.10
CA GLU A 300 20.25 -7.75 -0.67
C GLU A 300 19.86 -6.49 0.12
N ALA A 301 19.80 -6.60 1.46
CA ALA A 301 19.47 -5.48 2.33
C ALA A 301 20.47 -4.29 2.24
N GLN A 302 21.73 -4.55 1.85
CA GLN A 302 22.77 -3.52 1.74
C GLN A 302 23.05 -3.07 0.31
N SER A 303 22.74 -3.89 -0.70
CA SER A 303 23.13 -3.63 -2.10
C SER A 303 22.40 -2.44 -2.71
N GLY A 304 21.13 -2.21 -2.35
CA GLY A 304 20.37 -1.03 -2.79
C GLY A 304 21.04 0.28 -2.35
N ARG A 305 21.34 0.40 -1.04
CA ARG A 305 22.04 1.56 -0.46
C ARG A 305 23.42 1.78 -1.08
N MET A 306 24.15 0.70 -1.39
CA MET A 306 25.46 0.82 -2.05
C MET A 306 25.33 1.31 -3.50
N TYR A 307 24.36 0.77 -4.24
CA TYR A 307 24.07 1.21 -5.60
C TYR A 307 23.72 2.70 -5.66
N ASP A 308 22.84 3.18 -4.77
CA ASP A 308 22.48 4.60 -4.73
C ASP A 308 23.67 5.51 -4.41
N LYS A 309 24.54 5.11 -3.48
CA LYS A 309 25.77 5.86 -3.18
C LYS A 309 26.71 5.95 -4.38
N LEU A 310 26.91 4.86 -5.11
CA LEU A 310 27.76 4.85 -6.31
C LEU A 310 27.12 5.61 -7.47
N ARG A 311 25.78 5.60 -7.58
CA ARG A 311 25.03 6.39 -8.56
C ARG A 311 25.16 7.89 -8.29
N LEU A 312 24.99 8.32 -7.05
CA LEU A 312 25.18 9.72 -6.63
C LEU A 312 26.62 10.18 -6.93
N ALA A 313 27.62 9.41 -6.51
CA ALA A 313 29.02 9.73 -6.79
C ALA A 313 29.33 9.85 -8.30
N ARG A 314 28.75 8.97 -9.13
CA ARG A 314 28.86 9.05 -10.60
C ARG A 314 28.24 10.34 -11.13
N ASP A 315 27.06 10.70 -10.66
CA ASP A 315 26.32 11.89 -11.11
C ASP A 315 27.04 13.19 -10.70
N GLU A 316 27.58 13.25 -9.47
CA GLU A 316 28.41 14.35 -8.97
C GLU A 316 29.70 14.53 -9.80
N ILE A 317 30.39 13.44 -10.15
CA ILE A 317 31.55 13.49 -11.04
C ILE A 317 31.13 14.07 -12.39
N ALA A 318 30.03 13.60 -12.98
CA ALA A 318 29.57 14.09 -14.27
C ALA A 318 29.19 15.58 -14.26
N GLU A 319 28.57 16.07 -13.19
CA GLU A 319 28.23 17.49 -13.01
C GLU A 319 29.48 18.36 -12.85
N THR A 320 30.43 17.92 -12.04
CA THR A 320 31.73 18.60 -11.85
C THR A 320 32.50 18.70 -13.16
N LEU A 321 32.41 17.68 -14.02
CA LEU A 321 33.04 17.70 -15.34
C LEU A 321 32.29 18.59 -16.33
N GLY A 322 30.96 18.66 -16.26
CA GLY A 322 30.15 19.52 -17.13
C GLY A 322 30.32 21.02 -16.87
N THR A 323 30.77 21.40 -15.67
CA THR A 323 30.99 22.80 -15.25
C THR A 323 32.45 23.26 -15.37
N ALA A 324 33.39 22.34 -15.64
CA ALA A 324 34.82 22.66 -15.74
C ALA A 324 35.19 23.40 -17.04
N ALA A 325 36.15 24.33 -16.97
CA ALA A 325 36.66 25.06 -18.13
C ALA A 325 37.32 24.13 -19.17
N PRO A 326 37.19 24.42 -20.48
CA PRO A 326 37.75 23.59 -21.55
C PRO A 326 39.28 23.54 -21.45
N GLY A 327 39.87 22.34 -21.52
CA GLY A 327 41.33 22.14 -21.56
C GLY A 327 41.93 21.05 -20.64
N ARG A 328 41.14 20.37 -19.80
CA ARG A 328 41.58 19.20 -18.98
C ARG A 328 40.68 17.96 -19.16
N GLU A 329 40.18 17.75 -20.38
CA GLU A 329 39.08 16.82 -20.67
C GLU A 329 39.47 15.33 -20.67
N GLY A 330 40.71 14.97 -21.07
CA GLY A 330 41.14 13.57 -21.20
C GLY A 330 41.21 12.79 -19.87
N LEU A 331 42.11 13.19 -18.97
CA LEU A 331 42.36 12.53 -17.66
C LEU A 331 41.15 12.51 -16.71
N ARG A 332 40.15 13.34 -16.97
CA ARG A 332 38.97 13.51 -16.12
C ARG A 332 37.82 12.57 -16.50
N THR A 333 37.75 12.16 -17.77
CA THR A 333 36.70 11.22 -18.22
C THR A 333 36.95 9.78 -17.78
N ASP A 334 38.19 9.38 -17.52
CA ASP A 334 38.54 8.05 -17.02
C ASP A 334 37.93 7.76 -15.63
N HIS A 335 37.92 8.77 -14.75
CA HIS A 335 37.26 8.66 -13.44
C HIS A 335 35.74 8.49 -13.58
N LEU A 336 35.12 9.19 -14.52
CA LEU A 336 33.69 9.02 -14.80
C LEU A 336 33.40 7.64 -15.39
N GLU A 337 34.25 7.14 -16.30
CA GLU A 337 34.15 5.79 -16.85
C GLU A 337 34.27 4.70 -15.78
N ALA A 338 35.21 4.86 -14.84
CA ALA A 338 35.35 3.97 -13.69
C ALA A 338 34.11 4.01 -12.78
N ALA A 339 33.60 5.21 -12.47
CA ALA A 339 32.39 5.38 -11.65
C ALA A 339 31.14 4.78 -12.33
N VAL A 340 31.02 4.93 -13.66
CA VAL A 340 29.97 4.29 -14.47
C VAL A 340 30.03 2.77 -14.34
N LYS A 341 31.22 2.17 -14.52
CA LYS A 341 31.39 0.71 -14.40
C LYS A 341 31.04 0.22 -12.99
N ALA A 342 31.52 0.92 -11.96
CA ALA A 342 31.21 0.58 -10.57
C ALA A 342 29.70 0.66 -10.28
N CYS A 343 29.03 1.72 -10.73
CA CYS A 343 27.58 1.87 -10.61
C CYS A 343 26.83 0.76 -11.36
N ALA A 344 27.28 0.40 -12.56
CA ALA A 344 26.68 -0.67 -13.36
C ALA A 344 26.80 -2.03 -12.66
N ARG A 345 27.99 -2.36 -12.14
CA ARG A 345 28.23 -3.60 -11.38
C ARG A 345 27.41 -3.65 -10.11
N ALA A 346 27.40 -2.59 -9.32
CA ALA A 346 26.59 -2.52 -8.10
C ALA A 346 25.09 -2.72 -8.39
N GLY A 347 24.58 -2.13 -9.47
CA GLY A 347 23.19 -2.31 -9.89
C GLY A 347 22.89 -3.74 -10.34
N ALA A 348 23.80 -4.38 -11.07
CA ALA A 348 23.67 -5.78 -11.49
C ALA A 348 23.73 -6.73 -10.28
N ARG A 349 24.69 -6.51 -9.39
CA ARG A 349 24.88 -7.23 -8.11
C ARG A 349 23.64 -7.11 -7.22
N SER A 350 23.01 -5.94 -7.14
CA SER A 350 21.76 -5.77 -6.38
C SER A 350 20.61 -6.62 -6.92
N VAL A 351 20.44 -6.68 -8.25
CA VAL A 351 19.43 -7.54 -8.87
C VAL A 351 19.74 -9.03 -8.67
N MET A 352 21.02 -9.40 -8.70
CA MET A 352 21.46 -10.77 -8.40
C MET A 352 21.10 -11.18 -6.97
N ALA A 353 21.36 -10.33 -5.98
CA ALA A 353 21.01 -10.57 -4.59
C ALA A 353 19.49 -10.79 -4.42
N GLU A 354 18.67 -9.93 -5.03
CA GLU A 354 17.20 -10.06 -5.00
C GLU A 354 16.72 -11.42 -5.55
N LEU A 355 17.27 -11.85 -6.69
CA LEU A 355 16.90 -13.13 -7.31
C LEU A 355 17.34 -14.33 -6.47
N LEU A 356 18.52 -14.27 -5.85
CA LEU A 356 19.02 -15.33 -4.99
C LEU A 356 18.24 -15.44 -3.66
N VAL A 357 17.78 -14.32 -3.07
CA VAL A 357 16.86 -14.34 -1.92
C VAL A 357 15.56 -15.03 -2.27
N LYS A 358 14.99 -14.76 -3.47
CA LYS A 358 13.81 -15.48 -3.96
C LYS A 358 14.08 -16.98 -4.05
N GLU A 359 15.20 -17.40 -4.65
CA GLU A 359 15.56 -18.83 -4.70
C GLU A 359 15.69 -19.46 -3.32
N LEU A 360 16.29 -18.74 -2.36
CA LEU A 360 16.41 -19.18 -0.97
C LEU A 360 15.02 -19.35 -0.31
N ARG A 361 14.08 -18.43 -0.53
CA ARG A 361 12.68 -18.54 -0.07
C ARG A 361 11.99 -19.78 -0.64
N LEU A 362 12.08 -20.00 -1.94
CA LEU A 362 11.51 -21.18 -2.57
C LEU A 362 12.11 -22.47 -1.99
N ARG A 363 13.41 -22.47 -1.71
CA ARG A 363 14.07 -23.60 -1.08
C ARG A 363 13.57 -23.85 0.35
N ALA A 364 13.39 -22.80 1.15
CA ALA A 364 12.83 -22.92 2.49
C ALA A 364 11.38 -23.43 2.49
N VAL A 365 10.54 -22.97 1.54
CA VAL A 365 9.18 -23.51 1.39
C VAL A 365 9.21 -24.98 1.01
N ARG A 366 10.06 -25.39 0.06
CA ARG A 366 10.23 -26.80 -0.31
C ARG A 366 10.71 -27.64 0.87
N PHE A 367 11.66 -27.13 1.63
CA PHE A 367 12.17 -27.80 2.82
C PHE A 367 11.11 -27.92 3.93
N HIS A 368 10.35 -26.85 4.20
CA HIS A 368 9.20 -26.88 5.13
C HIS A 368 8.15 -27.93 4.72
N ARG A 369 8.02 -28.18 3.42
CA ARG A 369 7.08 -29.14 2.85
C ARG A 369 7.68 -30.54 2.67
N ALA A 370 8.97 -30.72 2.92
CA ALA A 370 9.62 -32.01 2.88
C ALA A 370 9.12 -32.88 4.05
N LEU A 371 8.89 -34.17 3.77
CA LEU A 371 8.32 -35.12 4.73
C LEU A 371 8.97 -35.09 6.13
N PRO A 372 10.32 -35.08 6.29
CA PRO A 372 10.94 -35.04 7.61
C PRO A 372 10.56 -33.80 8.41
N MET A 373 10.46 -32.65 7.75
CA MET A 373 10.10 -31.39 8.39
C MET A 373 8.61 -31.36 8.79
N GLN A 374 7.74 -31.92 7.95
CA GLN A 374 6.32 -32.04 8.26
C GLN A 374 6.08 -32.99 9.45
N GLN A 375 6.82 -34.10 9.52
CA GLN A 375 6.78 -35.04 10.66
C GLN A 375 7.23 -34.35 11.95
N LEU A 376 8.37 -33.66 11.93
CA LEU A 376 8.87 -32.90 13.08
C LEU A 376 7.84 -31.88 13.58
N ARG A 377 7.22 -31.14 12.66
CA ARG A 377 6.17 -30.16 12.98
C ARG A 377 4.96 -30.84 13.62
N ALA A 378 4.48 -31.94 13.04
CA ALA A 378 3.33 -32.70 13.58
C ALA A 378 3.61 -33.23 14.99
N GLU A 379 4.83 -33.75 15.23
CA GLU A 379 5.24 -34.23 16.56
C GLU A 379 5.29 -33.11 17.60
N CYS A 380 5.85 -31.95 17.26
CA CYS A 380 5.91 -30.80 18.16
C CYS A 380 4.51 -30.28 18.51
N LEU A 381 3.61 -30.19 17.52
CA LEU A 381 2.24 -29.77 17.73
C LEU A 381 1.45 -30.77 18.58
N ARG A 382 1.66 -32.07 18.39
CA ARG A 382 1.03 -33.12 19.19
C ARG A 382 1.50 -33.08 20.65
N GLU A 383 2.79 -32.87 20.90
CA GLU A 383 3.30 -32.72 22.28
C GLU A 383 2.71 -31.48 22.96
N ALA A 384 2.66 -30.35 22.25
CA ALA A 384 2.06 -29.12 22.78
C ALA A 384 0.56 -29.30 23.07
N ALA A 385 -0.17 -29.98 22.18
CA ALA A 385 -1.58 -30.28 22.37
C ALA A 385 -1.81 -31.21 23.57
N ALA A 386 -0.95 -32.22 23.77
CA ALA A 386 -1.02 -33.12 24.93
C ALA A 386 -0.79 -32.38 26.26
N GLU A 387 0.10 -31.39 26.28
CA GLU A 387 0.34 -30.55 27.46
C GLU A 387 -0.89 -29.70 27.81
N ILE A 388 -1.56 -29.10 26.82
CA ILE A 388 -2.84 -28.41 27.04
C ILE A 388 -3.92 -29.38 27.50
N ALA A 389 -4.02 -30.56 26.87
CA ALA A 389 -5.02 -31.53 27.21
C ALA A 389 -4.90 -32.00 28.67
N GLY A 390 -3.67 -32.08 29.19
CA GLY A 390 -3.42 -32.31 30.62
C GLY A 390 -3.84 -31.15 31.52
N ALA A 391 -3.70 -29.90 31.06
CA ALA A 391 -4.06 -28.70 31.81
C ALA A 391 -5.57 -28.40 31.79
N ASP A 392 -6.27 -28.74 30.70
CA ASP A 392 -7.73 -28.60 30.54
C ASP A 392 -8.34 -29.87 29.91
N PRO A 393 -8.61 -30.90 30.74
CA PRO A 393 -9.19 -32.16 30.27
C PRO A 393 -10.60 -32.00 29.67
N LYS A 394 -11.35 -30.96 30.07
CA LYS A 394 -12.71 -30.71 29.56
C LYS A 394 -12.65 -30.20 28.12
N LEU A 395 -11.76 -29.25 27.84
CA LEU A 395 -11.49 -28.79 26.48
C LEU A 395 -10.96 -29.92 25.60
N ALA A 396 -10.08 -30.77 26.14
CA ALA A 396 -9.56 -31.94 25.43
C ALA A 396 -10.66 -32.89 24.96
N ALA A 397 -11.54 -33.31 25.88
CA ALA A 397 -12.66 -34.20 25.56
C ALA A 397 -13.63 -33.58 24.54
N LEU A 398 -13.88 -32.26 24.64
CA LEU A 398 -14.75 -31.55 23.70
C LEU A 398 -14.15 -31.47 22.29
N VAL A 399 -12.85 -31.18 22.18
CA VAL A 399 -12.14 -31.15 20.90
C VAL A 399 -12.05 -32.54 20.28
N GLU A 400 -11.79 -33.57 21.10
CA GLU A 400 -11.76 -34.96 20.65
C GLU A 400 -13.11 -35.41 20.09
N SER A 401 -14.20 -35.13 20.82
CA SER A 401 -15.58 -35.41 20.35
C SER A 401 -15.89 -34.66 19.06
N ALA A 402 -15.64 -33.34 19.02
CA ALA A 402 -15.94 -32.53 17.83
C ALA A 402 -15.11 -32.96 16.61
N CYS A 403 -13.86 -33.39 16.80
CA CYS A 403 -13.04 -33.94 15.73
C CYS A 403 -13.54 -35.32 15.27
N ALA A 404 -13.98 -36.17 16.19
CA ALA A 404 -14.55 -37.49 15.87
C ALA A 404 -15.86 -37.36 15.09
N ASP A 405 -16.76 -36.48 15.53
CA ASP A 405 -18.04 -36.18 14.87
C ASP A 405 -17.82 -35.62 13.47
N HIS A 406 -16.87 -34.68 13.31
CA HIS A 406 -16.50 -34.15 12.00
C HIS A 406 -15.93 -35.24 11.09
N ARG A 407 -15.01 -36.08 11.57
CA ARG A 407 -14.42 -37.18 10.78
C ARG A 407 -15.48 -38.18 10.31
N ALA A 408 -16.51 -38.45 11.13
CA ALA A 408 -17.61 -39.35 10.76
C ALA A 408 -18.49 -38.80 9.62
N GLN A 409 -18.53 -37.47 9.44
CA GLN A 409 -19.42 -36.78 8.49
C GLN A 409 -18.67 -36.10 7.35
N CYS A 410 -17.33 -36.07 7.38
CA CYS A 410 -16.54 -35.29 6.44
C CYS A 410 -16.55 -35.94 5.04
N PRO A 411 -17.04 -35.24 4.00
CA PRO A 411 -17.06 -35.77 2.64
C PRO A 411 -15.66 -35.94 2.03
N ARG A 412 -14.62 -35.41 2.69
CA ARG A 412 -13.21 -35.45 2.28
C ARG A 412 -12.41 -36.56 2.98
N VAL A 413 -13.07 -37.51 3.65
CA VAL A 413 -12.42 -38.65 4.34
C VAL A 413 -11.52 -39.47 3.41
N THR A 414 -11.82 -39.49 2.11
CA THR A 414 -11.05 -40.22 1.08
C THR A 414 -9.94 -39.39 0.43
N ASP A 415 -9.83 -38.10 0.76
CA ASP A 415 -8.74 -37.25 0.24
C ASP A 415 -7.39 -37.70 0.83
N PRO A 416 -6.26 -37.44 0.14
CA PRO A 416 -4.93 -37.73 0.67
C PRO A 416 -4.62 -37.03 2.01
N HIS A 417 -5.31 -35.91 2.28
CA HIS A 417 -5.19 -35.10 3.49
C HIS A 417 -6.58 -34.73 4.03
N PRO A 418 -7.30 -35.70 4.63
CA PRO A 418 -8.64 -35.44 5.12
C PRO A 418 -8.61 -34.31 6.16
N CYS A 419 -9.52 -33.36 6.02
CA CYS A 419 -9.78 -32.30 7.01
C CYS A 419 -8.69 -31.22 7.22
N ALA A 420 -7.63 -31.13 6.41
CA ALA A 420 -6.58 -30.11 6.59
C ALA A 420 -7.08 -28.65 6.54
N THR A 421 -8.17 -28.38 5.80
CA THR A 421 -8.84 -27.07 5.75
C THR A 421 -10.08 -26.98 6.64
N CYS A 422 -10.46 -28.08 7.30
CA CYS A 422 -11.71 -28.18 8.07
C CYS A 422 -11.55 -27.75 9.53
N ALA A 423 -10.32 -27.45 9.99
CA ALA A 423 -10.04 -27.04 11.36
C ALA A 423 -10.91 -25.86 11.81
N HIS A 424 -11.15 -24.86 10.96
CA HIS A 424 -12.00 -23.70 11.28
C HIS A 424 -13.47 -24.06 11.53
N GLU A 425 -14.01 -25.07 10.84
CA GLU A 425 -15.39 -25.54 11.03
C GLU A 425 -15.54 -26.23 12.39
N VAL A 426 -14.57 -27.09 12.74
CA VAL A 426 -14.56 -27.78 14.03
C VAL A 426 -14.35 -26.80 15.19
N VAL A 427 -13.49 -25.79 15.02
CA VAL A 427 -13.28 -24.72 16.01
C VAL A 427 -14.58 -23.95 16.27
N SER A 428 -15.32 -23.60 15.21
CA SER A 428 -16.62 -22.93 15.34
C SER A 428 -17.63 -23.77 16.13
N HIS A 429 -17.64 -25.10 15.91
CA HIS A 429 -18.50 -26.03 16.63
C HIS A 429 -18.15 -26.10 18.13
N VAL A 430 -16.85 -26.16 18.46
CA VAL A 430 -16.36 -26.15 19.84
C VAL A 430 -16.74 -24.85 20.55
N HIS A 431 -16.58 -23.69 19.91
CA HIS A 431 -16.99 -22.39 20.48
C HIS A 431 -18.50 -22.30 20.72
N ALA A 432 -19.33 -22.80 19.80
CA ALA A 432 -20.78 -22.82 19.96
C ALA A 432 -21.22 -23.68 21.17
N HIS A 433 -20.58 -24.82 21.38
CA HIS A 433 -20.82 -25.68 22.54
C HIS A 433 -20.43 -25.02 23.87
N GLN A 434 -19.32 -24.27 23.91
CA GLN A 434 -18.90 -23.53 25.10
C GLN A 434 -19.85 -22.37 25.42
N ALA A 435 -20.36 -21.66 24.41
CA ALA A 435 -21.32 -20.58 24.61
C ALA A 435 -22.67 -21.08 25.16
N GLY A 436 -23.15 -22.24 24.69
CA GLY A 436 -24.41 -22.84 25.13
C GLY A 436 -24.41 -23.36 26.58
N GLN A 437 -23.24 -23.68 27.15
CA GLN A 437 -23.12 -24.13 28.55
C GLN A 437 -23.10 -22.98 29.56
N THR A 438 -23.00 -21.72 29.12
CA THR A 438 -22.90 -20.55 30.02
C THR A 438 -24.27 -19.96 30.38
N THR A 439 -25.37 -20.49 29.81
CA THR A 439 -26.75 -20.04 30.02
C THR A 439 -27.61 -21.14 30.66
N GLU A 440 -27.43 -21.40 31.96
CA GLU A 440 -28.47 -22.03 32.78
C GLU A 440 -28.93 -21.06 33.87
N PRO A 441 -30.22 -20.70 33.95
CA PRO A 441 -30.75 -19.76 34.94
C PRO A 441 -30.94 -20.44 36.30
N THR A 442 -30.26 -19.93 37.32
CA THR A 442 -30.49 -20.28 38.73
C THR A 442 -31.85 -19.74 39.18
N THR A 443 -32.79 -20.63 39.48
CA THR A 443 -34.08 -20.31 40.11
C THR A 443 -33.91 -20.10 41.61
N VAL A 444 -34.34 -18.96 42.13
CA VAL A 444 -34.49 -18.69 43.57
C VAL A 444 -35.98 -18.52 43.88
N PRO A 445 -36.53 -19.17 44.93
CA PRO A 445 -37.94 -19.08 45.25
C PRO A 445 -38.30 -17.84 46.09
N THR A 446 -39.49 -17.34 45.77
CA THR A 446 -40.29 -16.27 46.38
C THR A 446 -40.50 -16.42 47.88
N ASN A 447 -40.39 -15.33 48.64
CA ASN A 447 -41.18 -15.06 49.85
C ASN A 447 -41.02 -13.60 50.32
N ALA A 448 -42.11 -12.82 50.32
CA ALA A 448 -42.55 -11.97 51.44
C ALA A 448 -43.85 -11.19 51.07
N PRO A 449 -44.79 -11.02 52.02
CA PRO A 449 -46.11 -10.44 51.77
C PRO A 449 -46.26 -8.99 52.25
N GLY A 450 -47.22 -8.28 51.63
CA GLY A 450 -48.15 -7.31 52.25
C GLY A 450 -47.62 -5.94 52.69
N VAL A 451 -48.22 -4.86 52.18
CA VAL A 451 -49.21 -4.04 52.92
C VAL A 451 -49.64 -2.82 52.07
N GLU A 452 -50.97 -2.72 51.93
CA GLU A 452 -51.87 -1.57 51.73
C GLU A 452 -51.69 -0.52 50.61
N ARG A 453 -52.68 -0.55 49.71
CA ARG A 453 -53.19 0.60 48.95
C ARG A 453 -54.51 1.05 49.56
N THR A 454 -54.76 2.36 49.61
CA THR A 454 -55.91 3.11 49.02
C THR A 454 -55.98 4.55 49.62
N PRO A 455 -56.84 5.47 49.15
CA PRO A 455 -56.91 6.07 47.80
C PRO A 455 -57.15 7.61 47.85
N ALA A 456 -56.91 8.37 46.76
CA ALA A 456 -57.69 9.59 46.47
C ALA A 456 -57.43 10.13 45.05
N VAL A 457 -58.53 10.51 44.42
CA VAL A 457 -58.80 11.20 43.14
C VAL A 457 -59.86 12.27 43.50
N PRO A 458 -60.14 13.38 42.78
CA PRO A 458 -59.45 14.15 41.72
C PRO A 458 -59.42 15.71 41.95
N GLU A 459 -58.83 16.42 40.97
CA GLU A 459 -59.28 17.74 40.42
C GLU A 459 -58.92 19.08 41.14
N PRO A 460 -58.89 20.26 40.45
CA PRO A 460 -58.79 20.57 39.01
C PRO A 460 -57.78 21.76 38.76
N PRO A 461 -57.80 22.55 37.65
CA PRO A 461 -56.58 23.06 37.01
C PRO A 461 -56.30 24.54 37.32
N GLU A 462 -55.03 24.97 37.32
CA GLU A 462 -54.69 26.29 36.77
C GLU A 462 -53.19 26.57 36.66
N LYS A 463 -52.88 27.30 35.59
CA LYS A 463 -51.74 28.21 35.37
C LYS A 463 -50.41 27.59 34.93
N ALA A 464 -50.38 27.40 33.60
CA ALA A 464 -49.29 27.75 32.70
C ALA A 464 -48.10 28.47 33.37
N SER A 465 -47.02 27.74 33.52
CA SER A 465 -45.66 28.27 33.56
C SER A 465 -44.79 27.29 32.79
N ALA A 466 -43.98 27.85 31.89
CA ALA A 466 -43.33 27.20 30.75
C ALA A 466 -42.66 25.83 31.04
N PRO A 467 -42.72 24.86 30.10
CA PRO A 467 -41.81 23.74 30.14
C PRO A 467 -40.39 24.25 29.82
N SER A 468 -39.57 24.24 30.88
CA SER A 468 -38.12 24.09 30.84
C SER A 468 -37.68 23.33 29.59
N SER A 469 -36.93 24.02 28.74
CA SER A 469 -36.22 23.50 27.58
C SER A 469 -35.47 22.21 27.92
N ALA A 470 -35.97 21.07 27.42
CA ALA A 470 -35.15 19.89 27.21
C ALA A 470 -34.02 20.30 26.28
N GLY A 471 -32.78 20.17 26.76
CA GLY A 471 -31.58 20.64 26.08
C GLY A 471 -31.46 20.05 24.69
N SER A 472 -31.79 20.85 23.68
CA SER A 472 -31.22 20.68 22.34
C SER A 472 -29.75 21.08 22.47
N GLU A 473 -28.82 20.14 22.34
CA GLU A 473 -27.41 20.48 22.18
C GLU A 473 -27.29 21.46 20.99
N PRO A 474 -26.80 22.70 21.18
CA PRO A 474 -26.72 23.70 20.11
C PRO A 474 -25.77 23.31 18.97
N GLU A 475 -25.03 22.20 19.10
CA GLU A 475 -23.99 21.77 18.16
C GLU A 475 -24.41 20.63 17.21
N ALA A 476 -25.60 20.04 17.40
CA ALA A 476 -26.04 18.90 16.59
C ALA A 476 -26.34 19.29 15.12
N PHE A 477 -25.85 18.48 14.17
CA PHE A 477 -26.04 18.70 12.73
C PHE A 477 -27.52 18.68 12.30
N ILE A 478 -28.31 17.78 12.88
CA ILE A 478 -29.80 17.71 12.82
C ILE A 478 -30.35 17.23 14.17
N CYS A 479 -31.58 17.60 14.51
CA CYS A 479 -32.24 17.19 15.76
C CYS A 479 -32.55 15.67 15.81
N SER A 480 -32.61 15.11 17.02
CA SER A 480 -32.88 13.68 17.29
C SER A 480 -34.22 13.18 16.73
N GLY A 481 -35.22 14.05 16.57
CA GLY A 481 -36.49 13.73 15.89
C GLY A 481 -36.33 13.33 14.42
N GLY A 482 -35.33 13.88 13.72
CA GLY A 482 -35.02 13.54 12.32
C GLY A 482 -34.24 12.22 12.13
N ARG A 483 -33.77 11.62 13.24
CA ARG A 483 -33.00 10.35 13.25
C ARG A 483 -33.87 9.10 13.48
N GLN A 484 -35.19 9.23 13.59
CA GLN A 484 -36.11 8.11 13.89
C GLN A 484 -36.32 7.10 12.73
N HIS A 485 -35.63 7.28 11.60
CA HIS A 485 -35.66 6.39 10.44
C HIS A 485 -34.29 5.74 10.21
N PRO A 486 -34.22 4.53 9.62
CA PRO A 486 -32.95 3.81 9.39
C PRO A 486 -31.90 4.72 8.76
N ALA A 487 -30.66 4.63 9.24
CA ALA A 487 -29.57 5.53 8.85
C ALA A 487 -29.44 5.58 7.31
N PRO A 488 -29.53 6.78 6.69
CA PRO A 488 -29.29 6.91 5.26
C PRO A 488 -27.79 6.76 4.97
N ALA A 489 -27.44 6.44 3.72
CA ALA A 489 -26.05 6.41 3.29
C ALA A 489 -25.48 7.83 3.05
N ALA A 490 -26.35 8.82 2.80
CA ALA A 490 -26.01 10.23 2.86
C ALA A 490 -27.20 11.06 3.40
N LEU A 491 -26.92 12.02 4.28
CA LEU A 491 -27.87 12.98 4.83
C LEU A 491 -27.45 14.40 4.44
N ALA A 492 -28.33 15.14 3.76
CA ALA A 492 -28.09 16.54 3.39
C ALA A 492 -29.13 17.50 3.96
N VAL A 493 -28.67 18.67 4.40
CA VAL A 493 -29.48 19.81 4.81
C VAL A 493 -29.41 20.87 3.72
N VAL A 494 -30.54 21.43 3.32
CA VAL A 494 -30.63 22.37 2.19
C VAL A 494 -31.28 23.69 2.60
N SER A 495 -30.81 24.78 2.01
CA SER A 495 -31.42 26.10 2.15
C SER A 495 -31.33 26.91 0.85
N ALA A 496 -32.27 27.82 0.68
CA ALA A 496 -32.27 28.83 -0.38
C ALA A 496 -32.54 30.21 0.22
N ASP A 497 -31.96 31.25 -0.37
CA ASP A 497 -32.14 32.64 0.01
C ASP A 497 -32.50 33.48 -1.23
N THR A 498 -33.33 34.50 -1.07
CA THR A 498 -33.93 35.27 -2.18
C THR A 498 -33.82 36.76 -1.92
N VAL A 499 -33.46 37.56 -2.94
CA VAL A 499 -33.53 39.03 -2.83
C VAL A 499 -34.92 39.50 -3.24
N GLN A 500 -35.60 40.22 -2.35
CA GLN A 500 -36.90 40.84 -2.64
C GLN A 500 -36.82 41.70 -3.91
N GLY A 501 -37.78 41.51 -4.83
CA GLY A 501 -37.87 42.27 -6.07
C GLY A 501 -36.96 41.79 -7.21
N THR A 502 -36.19 40.70 -7.03
CA THR A 502 -35.40 40.10 -8.13
C THR A 502 -35.82 38.65 -8.39
N PRO A 503 -35.72 38.15 -9.64
CA PRO A 503 -35.99 36.75 -9.95
C PRO A 503 -34.79 35.85 -9.60
N ARG A 504 -33.88 36.27 -8.70
CA ARG A 504 -32.64 35.53 -8.39
C ARG A 504 -32.71 34.97 -6.96
N PHE A 505 -32.20 33.76 -6.80
CA PHE A 505 -32.03 33.13 -5.50
C PHE A 505 -30.67 32.47 -5.41
N GLY A 506 -30.07 32.50 -4.22
CA GLY A 506 -28.92 31.69 -3.87
C GLY A 506 -29.40 30.39 -3.23
N TYR A 507 -28.66 29.33 -3.41
CA TYR A 507 -28.96 28.05 -2.77
C TYR A 507 -27.68 27.40 -2.27
N ALA A 508 -27.81 26.59 -1.22
CA ALA A 508 -26.74 25.74 -0.76
C ALA A 508 -27.29 24.46 -0.12
N TRP A 509 -26.49 23.41 -0.16
CA TRP A 509 -26.71 22.20 0.58
C TRP A 509 -25.42 21.71 1.22
N MET A 510 -25.56 20.95 2.29
CA MET A 510 -24.43 20.36 2.99
C MET A 510 -24.74 18.98 3.58
N THR A 511 -23.75 18.10 3.65
CA THR A 511 -23.84 16.79 4.32
C THR A 511 -23.23 16.79 5.71
N GLU A 512 -23.56 15.76 6.51
CA GLU A 512 -22.93 15.53 7.83
C GLU A 512 -21.42 15.29 7.70
N ASP A 513 -21.00 14.73 6.56
CA ASP A 513 -19.59 14.43 6.23
C ASP A 513 -18.81 15.67 5.71
N GLY A 514 -19.45 16.84 5.68
CA GLY A 514 -18.81 18.10 5.32
C GLY A 514 -18.75 18.40 3.81
N ASP A 515 -19.45 17.64 2.96
CA ASP A 515 -19.64 18.04 1.57
C ASP A 515 -20.57 19.25 1.53
N VAL A 516 -20.16 20.32 0.86
CA VAL A 516 -20.95 21.54 0.72
C VAL A 516 -20.96 21.96 -0.73
N GLN A 517 -22.14 22.30 -1.26
CA GLN A 517 -22.27 22.95 -2.56
C GLN A 517 -23.18 24.16 -2.43
N ALA A 518 -22.79 25.27 -3.05
CA ALA A 518 -23.63 26.45 -3.19
C ALA A 518 -23.65 26.96 -4.63
N GLY A 519 -24.71 27.68 -4.98
CA GLY A 519 -24.89 28.26 -6.30
C GLY A 519 -26.04 29.25 -6.33
N PHE A 520 -26.42 29.69 -7.53
CA PHE A 520 -27.55 30.60 -7.72
C PHE A 520 -28.44 30.11 -8.86
N GLY A 521 -29.71 30.48 -8.79
CA GLY A 521 -30.72 30.17 -9.79
C GLY A 521 -31.61 31.36 -10.08
N LYS A 522 -32.51 31.18 -11.05
CA LYS A 522 -33.58 32.13 -11.33
C LYS A 522 -34.92 31.48 -10.98
N SER A 523 -35.80 32.24 -10.33
CA SER A 523 -37.13 31.81 -9.94
C SER A 523 -38.17 32.82 -10.40
N THR A 524 -39.36 32.34 -10.74
CA THR A 524 -40.54 33.18 -10.98
C THR A 524 -41.29 33.54 -9.69
N GLU A 525 -41.14 32.76 -8.62
CA GLU A 525 -41.84 32.97 -7.34
C GLU A 525 -40.97 32.79 -6.08
N PRO A 526 -41.30 33.46 -4.97
CA PRO A 526 -40.73 33.16 -3.66
C PRO A 526 -41.10 31.72 -3.23
N GLY A 527 -40.10 30.83 -3.17
CA GLY A 527 -40.25 29.44 -2.73
C GLY A 527 -39.84 28.37 -3.75
N GLU A 528 -39.79 28.68 -5.05
CA GLU A 528 -39.29 27.73 -6.06
C GLU A 528 -37.83 27.32 -5.81
N GLY A 529 -37.02 28.27 -5.32
CA GLY A 529 -35.60 28.04 -5.05
C GLY A 529 -35.35 26.91 -4.05
N MET A 530 -36.31 26.67 -3.14
CA MET A 530 -36.21 25.56 -2.20
C MET A 530 -36.49 24.21 -2.87
N ILE A 531 -37.49 24.13 -3.77
CA ILE A 531 -37.75 22.93 -4.58
C ILE A 531 -36.51 22.63 -5.44
N HIS A 532 -35.93 23.65 -6.04
CA HIS A 532 -34.74 23.53 -6.87
C HIS A 532 -33.54 22.93 -6.12
N VAL A 533 -33.23 23.43 -4.90
CA VAL A 533 -32.09 22.94 -4.12
C VAL A 533 -32.32 21.53 -3.58
N ILE A 534 -33.56 21.18 -3.20
CA ILE A 534 -33.89 19.81 -2.79
C ILE A 534 -33.58 18.83 -3.93
N CYS A 535 -34.04 19.12 -5.15
CA CYS A 535 -33.78 18.24 -6.30
C CYS A 535 -32.28 18.16 -6.64
N LYS A 536 -31.56 19.29 -6.63
CA LYS A 536 -30.12 19.30 -6.89
C LYS A 536 -29.33 18.50 -5.87
N ALA A 537 -29.61 18.68 -4.58
CA ALA A 537 -28.94 17.93 -3.52
C ALA A 537 -29.24 16.42 -3.65
N ALA A 538 -30.50 16.07 -3.87
CA ALA A 538 -30.94 14.69 -4.00
C ALA A 538 -30.30 13.97 -5.20
N LEU A 539 -30.21 14.63 -6.36
CA LEU A 539 -29.58 14.06 -7.56
C LEU A 539 -28.05 13.99 -7.42
N ALA A 540 -27.40 15.05 -6.92
CA ALA A 540 -25.96 15.08 -6.73
C ALA A 540 -25.47 13.99 -5.77
N LEU A 541 -26.25 13.69 -4.73
CA LEU A 541 -25.93 12.63 -3.77
C LEU A 541 -26.42 11.25 -4.24
N GLY A 542 -27.53 11.19 -4.98
CA GLY A 542 -28.16 9.96 -5.45
C GLY A 542 -27.36 9.20 -6.49
N GLU A 543 -26.42 9.85 -7.18
CA GLU A 543 -25.47 9.18 -8.09
C GLU A 543 -24.47 8.27 -7.36
N ASN A 544 -24.18 8.55 -6.08
CA ASN A 544 -23.04 8.00 -5.37
C ASN A 544 -23.42 7.07 -4.20
N VAL A 545 -24.69 7.09 -3.74
CA VAL A 545 -25.13 6.31 -2.57
C VAL A 545 -26.49 5.65 -2.77
N SER A 546 -26.69 4.47 -2.15
CA SER A 546 -27.90 3.65 -2.30
C SER A 546 -29.16 4.23 -1.66
N ARG A 547 -29.03 5.20 -0.74
CA ARG A 547 -30.15 5.85 -0.03
C ARG A 547 -29.78 7.26 0.43
N VAL A 548 -30.39 8.28 -0.18
CA VAL A 548 -30.23 9.70 0.15
C VAL A 548 -31.39 10.19 1.01
N ARG A 549 -31.06 10.97 2.04
CA ARG A 549 -32.03 11.75 2.82
C ARG A 549 -31.74 13.24 2.67
N VAL A 550 -32.74 14.01 2.24
CA VAL A 550 -32.67 15.47 2.16
C VAL A 550 -33.61 16.08 3.19
N VAL A 551 -33.10 17.02 3.99
CA VAL A 551 -33.82 17.72 5.05
C VAL A 551 -33.92 19.19 4.69
N THR A 552 -35.13 19.75 4.76
CA THR A 552 -35.43 21.16 4.49
C THR A 552 -36.38 21.70 5.56
N ARG A 553 -36.36 23.00 5.85
CA ARG A 553 -37.35 23.64 6.73
C ARG A 553 -38.61 24.10 6.01
N ASP A 554 -38.63 24.10 4.68
CA ASP A 554 -39.80 24.46 3.90
C ASP A 554 -40.71 23.23 3.70
N ALA A 555 -41.73 23.14 4.56
CA ALA A 555 -42.70 22.04 4.50
C ALA A 555 -43.50 22.01 3.18
N ALA A 556 -43.73 23.16 2.54
CA ALA A 556 -44.45 23.22 1.28
C ALA A 556 -43.58 22.68 0.13
N ALA A 557 -42.30 23.07 0.06
CA ALA A 557 -41.36 22.53 -0.92
C ALA A 557 -41.12 21.03 -0.74
N ALA A 558 -40.96 20.58 0.52
CA ALA A 558 -40.84 19.16 0.84
C ALA A 558 -42.07 18.36 0.36
N ALA A 559 -43.28 18.87 0.58
CA ALA A 559 -44.52 18.19 0.18
C ALA A 559 -44.62 18.02 -1.35
N VAL A 560 -44.21 19.02 -2.13
CA VAL A 560 -44.19 18.95 -3.61
C VAL A 560 -43.24 17.85 -4.07
N VAL A 561 -42.01 17.82 -3.55
CA VAL A 561 -41.02 16.81 -3.94
C VAL A 561 -41.43 15.40 -3.47
N GLN A 562 -41.95 15.26 -2.25
CA GLN A 562 -42.50 14.00 -1.75
C GLN A 562 -43.68 13.49 -2.58
N HIS A 563 -44.49 14.38 -3.17
CA HIS A 563 -45.53 13.99 -4.09
C HIS A 563 -44.92 13.37 -5.35
N VAL A 564 -43.96 14.04 -6.00
CA VAL A 564 -43.25 13.53 -7.18
C VAL A 564 -42.55 12.20 -6.91
N LEU A 565 -41.88 12.05 -5.77
CA LEU A 565 -41.23 10.79 -5.37
C LEU A 565 -42.26 9.65 -5.20
N ARG A 566 -43.46 9.94 -4.69
CA ARG A 566 -44.53 8.94 -4.54
C ARG A 566 -45.19 8.59 -5.87
N THR A 567 -45.57 9.58 -6.67
CA THR A 567 -46.37 9.37 -7.89
C THR A 567 -45.52 9.06 -9.11
N GLY A 568 -44.25 9.48 -9.12
CA GLY A 568 -43.39 9.46 -10.30
C GLY A 568 -43.80 10.46 -11.39
N THR A 569 -44.74 11.37 -11.09
CA THR A 569 -45.26 12.34 -12.04
C THR A 569 -45.08 13.76 -11.50
N VAL A 570 -44.66 14.67 -12.38
CA VAL A 570 -44.58 16.10 -12.06
C VAL A 570 -45.97 16.70 -12.19
N PRO A 571 -46.58 17.25 -11.12
CA PRO A 571 -47.92 17.84 -11.20
C PRO A 571 -47.89 19.05 -12.14
N ARG A 572 -48.72 19.00 -13.20
CA ARG A 572 -48.84 20.08 -14.19
C ARG A 572 -49.74 21.23 -13.74
N ASP A 573 -50.54 21.02 -12.69
CA ASP A 573 -51.61 21.92 -12.24
C ASP A 573 -51.32 22.40 -10.80
N GLN A 574 -50.13 22.98 -10.60
CA GLN A 574 -49.75 23.54 -9.29
C GLN A 574 -50.20 24.99 -9.20
N ALA A 575 -50.62 25.41 -8.00
CA ALA A 575 -50.95 26.80 -7.69
C ALA A 575 -49.74 27.77 -7.81
N ARG A 576 -48.54 27.26 -8.14
CA ARG A 576 -47.30 28.02 -8.27
C ARG A 576 -46.59 27.67 -9.60
N PRO A 577 -46.31 28.63 -10.50
CA PRO A 577 -45.52 28.40 -11.70
C PRO A 577 -44.06 28.03 -11.36
N LEU A 578 -43.59 26.92 -11.94
CA LEU A 578 -42.20 26.44 -11.84
C LEU A 578 -41.45 26.75 -13.14
N THR A 579 -40.15 27.06 -13.06
CA THR A 579 -39.31 27.21 -14.24
C THR A 579 -39.01 25.86 -14.91
N GLU A 580 -38.72 25.88 -16.21
CA GLU A 580 -38.33 24.69 -16.98
C GLU A 580 -37.12 23.96 -16.37
N ALA A 581 -36.19 24.71 -15.76
CA ALA A 581 -35.04 24.15 -15.07
C ALA A 581 -35.45 23.32 -13.85
N THR A 582 -36.39 23.82 -13.04
CA THR A 582 -36.91 23.10 -11.87
C THR A 582 -37.78 21.91 -12.29
N ILE A 583 -38.58 22.05 -13.36
CA ILE A 583 -39.36 20.94 -13.93
C ILE A 583 -38.44 19.81 -14.41
N SER A 584 -37.37 20.15 -15.13
CA SER A 584 -36.38 19.16 -15.60
C SER A 584 -35.76 18.37 -14.46
N LEU A 585 -35.38 19.05 -13.37
CA LEU A 585 -34.85 18.41 -12.17
C LEU A 585 -35.87 17.49 -11.49
N LEU A 586 -37.15 17.85 -11.46
CA LEU A 586 -38.21 17.01 -10.89
C LEU A 586 -38.48 15.75 -11.74
N VAL A 587 -38.42 15.87 -13.07
CA VAL A 587 -38.52 14.72 -13.99
C VAL A 587 -37.36 13.76 -13.77
N GLU A 588 -36.14 14.30 -13.67
CA GLU A 588 -34.94 13.50 -13.42
C GLU A 588 -35.01 12.82 -12.05
N LEU A 589 -35.45 13.54 -11.01
CA LEU A 589 -35.61 13.00 -9.66
C LEU A 589 -36.61 11.83 -9.60
N ALA A 590 -37.67 11.87 -10.42
CA ALA A 590 -38.67 10.80 -10.47
C ALA A 590 -38.08 9.44 -10.90
N VAL A 591 -36.99 9.44 -11.69
CA VAL A 591 -36.27 8.23 -12.11
C VAL A 591 -35.64 7.52 -10.90
N TYR A 592 -35.16 8.27 -9.91
CA TYR A 592 -34.41 7.77 -8.75
C TYR A 592 -35.26 7.62 -7.47
N ARG A 593 -36.60 7.63 -7.61
CA ARG A 593 -37.55 7.69 -6.49
C ARG A 593 -37.44 6.60 -5.43
N GLN A 594 -36.83 5.45 -5.75
CA GLN A 594 -36.66 4.33 -4.80
C GLN A 594 -35.50 4.56 -3.81
N HIS A 595 -34.61 5.52 -4.10
CA HIS A 595 -33.36 5.75 -3.37
C HIS A 595 -33.36 7.10 -2.62
N ILE A 596 -34.40 7.90 -2.75
CA ILE A 596 -34.43 9.29 -2.26
C ILE A 596 -35.59 9.48 -1.30
N SER A 597 -35.29 10.10 -0.16
CA SER A 597 -36.27 10.50 0.84
C SER A 597 -36.10 11.97 1.21
N VAL A 598 -37.19 12.73 1.25
CA VAL A 598 -37.19 14.16 1.59
C VAL A 598 -38.03 14.36 2.84
N TYR A 599 -37.52 15.13 3.81
CA TYR A 599 -38.19 15.40 5.07
C TYR A 599 -38.24 16.91 5.34
N ALA A 600 -39.39 17.36 5.81
CA ALA A 600 -39.53 18.69 6.40
C ALA A 600 -39.06 18.61 7.86
N ASP A 601 -38.09 19.43 8.24
CA ASP A 601 -37.63 19.54 9.63
C ASP A 601 -38.70 20.27 10.48
N PRO A 602 -39.29 19.61 11.49
CA PRO A 602 -40.31 20.20 12.34
C PRO A 602 -39.73 21.07 13.47
N CYS A 603 -38.40 21.23 13.56
CA CYS A 603 -37.79 21.93 14.69
C CYS A 603 -38.13 23.43 14.71
N PRO A 604 -38.47 23.99 15.89
CA PRO A 604 -38.79 25.40 16.02
C PRO A 604 -37.54 26.30 15.86
N ARG A 605 -36.34 25.80 16.18
CA ARG A 605 -35.07 26.53 16.03
C ARG A 605 -34.22 25.94 14.89
N PRO A 606 -33.49 26.79 14.13
CA PRO A 606 -32.55 26.30 13.13
C PRO A 606 -31.44 25.50 13.82
N HIS A 607 -31.14 24.33 13.28
CA HIS A 607 -29.99 23.54 13.70
C HIS A 607 -28.74 23.96 12.92
N ARG A 608 -27.56 23.57 13.39
CA ARG A 608 -26.27 24.02 12.85
C ARG A 608 -26.15 23.83 11.33
N GLY A 609 -26.62 22.70 10.79
CA GLY A 609 -26.63 22.44 9.34
C GLY A 609 -27.52 23.41 8.55
N ASP A 610 -28.67 23.81 9.11
CA ASP A 610 -29.59 24.74 8.45
C ASP A 610 -29.08 26.20 8.52
N GLU A 611 -28.48 26.59 9.65
CA GLU A 611 -27.84 27.91 9.80
C GLU A 611 -26.71 28.10 8.78
N VAL A 612 -25.86 27.08 8.62
CA VAL A 612 -24.73 27.11 7.69
C VAL A 612 -25.21 27.06 6.24
N ALA A 613 -26.14 26.17 5.89
CA ALA A 613 -26.71 26.12 4.54
C ALA A 613 -27.37 27.46 4.17
N ARG A 614 -28.08 28.11 5.09
CA ARG A 614 -28.66 29.44 4.87
C ARG A 614 -27.60 30.52 4.67
N HIS A 615 -26.57 30.52 5.50
CA HIS A 615 -25.46 31.46 5.37
C HIS A 615 -24.80 31.34 3.98
N PHE A 616 -24.60 30.13 3.49
CA PHE A 616 -24.03 29.92 2.15
C PHE A 616 -24.97 30.26 1.01
N ALA A 617 -26.28 30.02 1.17
CA ALA A 617 -27.26 30.48 0.19
C ALA A 617 -27.23 32.01 0.05
N ALA A 618 -27.14 32.74 1.18
CA ALA A 618 -27.01 34.19 1.20
C ALA A 618 -25.69 34.67 0.55
N LEU A 619 -24.56 34.03 0.88
CA LEU A 619 -23.26 34.34 0.27
C LEU A 619 -23.25 34.04 -1.23
N ALA A 620 -23.87 32.95 -1.67
CA ALA A 620 -23.94 32.60 -3.09
C ALA A 620 -24.77 33.59 -3.88
N LEU A 621 -25.81 34.13 -3.26
CA LEU A 621 -26.63 35.20 -3.83
C LEU A 621 -25.85 36.52 -3.94
N ALA A 622 -25.12 36.90 -2.88
CA ALA A 622 -24.26 38.08 -2.89
C ALA A 622 -23.07 37.96 -3.87
N ALA A 623 -22.60 36.73 -4.11
CA ALA A 623 -21.52 36.43 -5.05
C ALA A 623 -21.96 36.41 -6.53
N ALA A 624 -23.25 36.52 -6.81
CA ALA A 624 -23.79 36.44 -8.18
C ALA A 624 -23.38 37.63 -9.08
N ASP A 625 -22.88 38.73 -8.50
CA ASP A 625 -22.62 39.98 -9.22
C ASP A 625 -21.13 40.20 -9.61
N GLY A 626 -20.24 39.21 -9.45
CA GLY A 626 -18.87 39.32 -9.98
C GLY A 626 -17.89 38.18 -9.67
N PRO A 627 -16.76 38.09 -10.41
CA PRO A 627 -15.75 37.03 -10.27
C PRO A 627 -15.05 37.01 -8.90
N ASP A 628 -14.96 38.15 -8.21
CA ASP A 628 -14.39 38.22 -6.86
C ASP A 628 -15.35 37.67 -5.79
N GLY A 629 -16.66 37.83 -6.00
CA GLY A 629 -17.70 37.20 -5.19
C GLY A 629 -17.62 35.68 -5.26
N GLN A 630 -17.41 35.12 -6.45
CA GLN A 630 -17.24 33.68 -6.64
C GLN A 630 -15.96 33.12 -5.98
N ARG A 631 -14.85 33.87 -6.01
CA ARG A 631 -13.63 33.49 -5.27
C ARG A 631 -13.87 33.49 -3.77
N ARG A 632 -14.53 34.52 -3.24
CA ARG A 632 -14.84 34.64 -1.81
C ARG A 632 -15.79 33.53 -1.35
N LEU A 633 -16.85 33.24 -2.12
CA LEU A 633 -17.75 32.12 -1.86
C LEU A 633 -16.99 30.79 -1.81
N ARG A 634 -16.07 30.55 -2.75
CA ARG A 634 -15.26 29.33 -2.78
C ARG A 634 -14.35 29.20 -1.55
N VAL A 635 -13.70 30.28 -1.15
CA VAL A 635 -12.83 30.31 0.04
C VAL A 635 -13.62 30.06 1.32
N GLU A 636 -14.78 30.69 1.50
CA GLU A 636 -15.65 30.49 2.66
C GLU A 636 -16.24 29.07 2.71
N LEU A 637 -16.71 28.54 1.56
CA LEU A 637 -17.18 27.15 1.45
C LEU A 637 -16.09 26.16 1.89
N GLU A 638 -14.85 26.37 1.44
CA GLU A 638 -13.71 25.53 1.80
C GLU A 638 -13.28 25.70 3.27
N MET A 639 -13.43 26.87 3.88
CA MET A 639 -13.10 27.10 5.30
C MET A 639 -14.13 26.45 6.24
N VAL A 640 -15.43 26.55 5.94
CA VAL A 640 -16.48 25.99 6.81
C VAL A 640 -16.62 24.47 6.63
N ALA A 641 -16.42 23.93 5.44
CA ALA A 641 -16.27 22.48 5.25
C ALA A 641 -15.13 21.91 6.13
N ARG A 642 -14.05 22.68 6.31
CA ARG A 642 -12.91 22.33 7.18
C ARG A 642 -13.21 22.48 8.68
N SER A 643 -14.03 23.44 9.09
CA SER A 643 -14.38 23.65 10.51
C SER A 643 -15.49 22.72 11.01
N LEU A 644 -16.33 22.21 10.11
CA LEU A 644 -17.39 21.24 10.42
C LEU A 644 -16.92 19.79 10.33
N GLY A 645 -15.95 19.50 9.46
CA GLY A 645 -15.24 18.22 9.47
C GLY A 645 -14.59 17.96 10.83
N ARG A 646 -14.03 19.01 11.45
CA ARG A 646 -13.43 18.98 12.79
C ARG A 646 -14.48 18.95 13.90
N GLY A 647 -14.79 17.75 14.40
CA GLY A 647 -15.43 17.57 15.70
C GLY A 647 -16.88 17.09 15.70
N LEU A 648 -17.45 16.64 14.59
CA LEU A 648 -18.73 15.93 14.61
C LEU A 648 -18.44 14.43 14.66
N GLY A 649 -18.83 13.78 15.76
CA GLY A 649 -18.58 12.36 16.03
C GLY A 649 -19.14 11.42 14.96
N GLY A 650 -18.36 11.24 13.89
CA GLY A 650 -18.59 10.27 12.84
C GLY A 650 -18.19 8.86 13.28
N GLN A 651 -18.63 7.86 12.52
CA GLN A 651 -18.26 6.47 12.72
C GLN A 651 -16.74 6.32 12.58
N ALA A 652 -16.05 5.98 13.68
CA ALA A 652 -14.60 5.82 13.66
C ALA A 652 -14.21 4.59 12.83
N THR A 653 -13.29 4.75 11.89
CA THR A 653 -12.84 3.71 10.97
C THR A 653 -11.72 2.88 11.58
N ARG A 654 -11.82 1.55 11.43
CA ARG A 654 -10.79 0.60 11.84
C ARG A 654 -9.55 0.62 10.93
N PRO A 655 -8.42 0.02 11.36
CA PRO A 655 -7.26 -0.30 10.52
C PRO A 655 -7.57 -0.84 9.14
N ASP A 656 -8.47 -1.80 9.11
CA ASP A 656 -8.94 -2.61 7.99
C ASP A 656 -10.14 -2.02 7.23
N GLU A 657 -10.77 -0.98 7.78
CA GLU A 657 -11.89 -0.26 7.16
C GLU A 657 -11.46 1.04 6.46
N GLU A 658 -10.19 1.44 6.61
CA GLU A 658 -9.56 2.40 5.69
C GLU A 658 -9.47 1.75 4.33
N GLY A 659 -10.55 1.88 3.59
CA GLY A 659 -10.56 1.47 2.21
C GLY A 659 -9.49 2.24 1.46
N ASP A 660 -8.63 1.49 0.77
CA ASP A 660 -7.79 1.94 -0.34
C ASP A 660 -8.68 2.33 -1.56
N HIS A 661 -9.85 2.90 -1.26
CA HIS A 661 -10.96 3.10 -2.16
C HIS A 661 -10.62 4.31 -3.00
N ALA A 662 -10.04 4.03 -4.16
CA ALA A 662 -10.33 4.84 -5.31
C ALA A 662 -11.86 5.03 -5.41
N LEU A 663 -12.33 6.21 -5.05
CA LEU A 663 -13.74 6.57 -5.15
C LEU A 663 -14.00 7.12 -6.55
N TRP A 664 -15.02 6.59 -7.24
CA TRP A 664 -15.46 7.16 -8.51
C TRP A 664 -15.94 8.60 -8.32
N VAL A 665 -15.55 9.51 -9.21
CA VAL A 665 -16.02 10.90 -9.27
C VAL A 665 -16.66 11.12 -10.65
N SER A 666 -17.90 11.59 -10.71
CA SER A 666 -18.54 11.99 -11.97
C SER A 666 -18.01 13.36 -12.41
N GLY A 667 -17.52 13.47 -13.65
CA GLY A 667 -16.98 14.70 -14.20
C GLY A 667 -18.10 15.63 -14.69
N GLN A 668 -18.47 16.65 -13.90
CA GLN A 668 -19.36 17.71 -14.36
C GLN A 668 -18.55 18.95 -14.78
N GLU A 669 -18.30 19.12 -16.07
CA GLU A 669 -17.92 20.41 -16.67
C GLU A 669 -18.71 20.62 -17.97
N GLY A 670 -19.75 21.46 -17.89
CA GLY A 670 -20.40 22.07 -19.04
C GLY A 670 -21.19 21.12 -19.95
N GLY A 671 -22.47 20.92 -19.61
CA GLY A 671 -23.58 20.63 -20.53
C GLY A 671 -23.25 19.97 -21.86
N ALA A 672 -22.72 18.75 -21.84
CA ALA A 672 -22.75 17.80 -22.94
C ALA A 672 -22.34 16.44 -22.38
N ILE A 673 -23.15 15.40 -22.62
CA ILE A 673 -22.80 14.01 -22.30
C ILE A 673 -21.55 13.65 -23.10
N ARG A 674 -20.37 13.79 -22.51
CA ARG A 674 -19.09 13.37 -23.09
C ARG A 674 -18.83 11.92 -22.69
N ARG A 675 -18.31 11.16 -23.65
CA ARG A 675 -17.86 9.77 -23.53
C ARG A 675 -17.11 9.52 -22.21
N GLU A 676 -17.44 8.38 -21.60
CA GLU A 676 -17.06 7.87 -20.28
C GLU A 676 -15.62 8.22 -19.84
N GLU A 677 -15.50 9.28 -19.04
CA GLU A 677 -14.27 9.64 -18.33
C GLU A 677 -14.37 9.09 -16.89
N LEU A 678 -13.49 8.18 -16.52
CA LEU A 678 -13.27 7.69 -15.16
C LEU A 678 -12.46 8.74 -14.39
N ALA A 679 -12.99 9.25 -13.29
CA ALA A 679 -12.21 10.04 -12.33
C ALA A 679 -12.24 9.39 -10.96
N TRP A 680 -11.14 9.47 -10.22
CA TRP A 680 -11.08 8.97 -8.86
C TRP A 680 -10.09 9.75 -8.00
N ARG A 681 -10.23 9.62 -6.68
CA ARG A 681 -9.30 10.19 -5.69
C ARG A 681 -8.68 9.08 -4.85
N THR A 682 -7.44 9.29 -4.44
CA THR A 682 -6.70 8.37 -3.56
C THR A 682 -5.74 9.16 -2.69
N ALA A 683 -5.65 8.77 -1.42
CA ALA A 683 -4.62 9.27 -0.51
C ALA A 683 -3.34 8.45 -0.70
N LEU A 684 -2.20 9.12 -0.79
CA LEU A 684 -0.92 8.43 -0.98
C LEU A 684 -0.42 7.86 0.34
N HIS A 685 -0.34 6.54 0.43
CA HIS A 685 0.39 5.87 1.51
C HIS A 685 1.89 5.89 1.24
N ARG A 686 2.71 5.67 2.28
CA ARG A 686 4.17 5.57 2.14
C ARG A 686 4.55 4.53 1.08
N MET A 687 3.87 3.38 1.09
CA MET A 687 4.10 2.31 0.11
C MET A 687 3.76 2.68 -1.34
N HIS A 688 2.85 3.64 -1.57
CA HIS A 688 2.54 4.17 -2.90
C HIS A 688 3.68 5.04 -3.40
N ILE A 689 4.19 5.90 -2.52
CA ILE A 689 5.29 6.82 -2.80
C ILE A 689 6.58 6.04 -3.08
N ASP A 690 6.97 5.17 -2.16
CA ASP A 690 8.23 4.41 -2.24
C ASP A 690 8.17 3.30 -3.30
N GLY A 691 7.03 2.64 -3.43
CA GLY A 691 6.82 1.57 -4.40
C GLY A 691 6.51 2.06 -5.82
N GLY A 692 6.23 3.36 -6.00
CA GLY A 692 5.91 3.94 -7.29
C GLY A 692 4.66 3.33 -7.94
N TRP A 693 3.58 3.17 -7.18
CA TRP A 693 2.31 2.62 -7.69
C TRP A 693 1.10 3.30 -7.04
N CYS A 694 -0.08 3.07 -7.62
CA CYS A 694 -1.35 3.59 -7.13
C CYS A 694 -2.50 2.63 -7.50
N ALA A 695 -3.40 2.34 -6.55
CA ALA A 695 -4.61 1.59 -6.82
C ALA A 695 -5.57 2.32 -7.78
N LEU A 696 -6.31 1.54 -8.58
CA LEU A 696 -7.48 1.98 -9.35
C LEU A 696 -8.77 1.45 -8.71
N PRO A 697 -9.92 2.09 -9.00
CA PRO A 697 -11.20 1.54 -8.61
C PRO A 697 -11.52 0.27 -9.40
N GLU A 698 -12.41 -0.57 -8.88
CA GLU A 698 -12.89 -1.72 -9.65
C GLU A 698 -13.71 -1.25 -10.88
N PRO A 699 -13.58 -1.94 -12.04
CA PRO A 699 -14.37 -1.64 -13.23
C PRO A 699 -15.87 -1.79 -12.96
N ARG A 700 -16.70 -1.03 -13.68
CA ARG A 700 -18.16 -1.21 -13.58
C ARG A 700 -18.55 -2.59 -14.10
N LYS A 701 -19.67 -3.16 -13.61
CA LYS A 701 -20.16 -4.46 -14.08
C LYS A 701 -20.32 -4.46 -15.61
N GLY A 702 -19.59 -5.35 -16.28
CA GLY A 702 -19.58 -5.48 -17.75
C GLY A 702 -18.43 -4.75 -18.45
N GLU A 703 -17.66 -3.94 -17.71
CA GLU A 703 -16.48 -3.24 -18.21
C GLU A 703 -15.24 -4.12 -18.09
N GLN A 704 -14.46 -4.25 -19.16
CA GLN A 704 -13.22 -5.02 -19.18
C GLN A 704 -12.04 -4.11 -19.51
N TRP A 705 -11.11 -3.98 -18.57
CA TRP A 705 -9.85 -3.29 -18.80
C TRP A 705 -8.80 -4.26 -19.31
N GLN A 706 -7.90 -3.78 -20.16
CA GLN A 706 -6.76 -4.54 -20.65
C GLN A 706 -5.49 -4.03 -19.98
N GLU A 707 -4.66 -4.96 -19.49
CA GLU A 707 -3.32 -4.61 -19.02
C GLU A 707 -2.50 -4.00 -20.16
N GLY A 708 -1.75 -2.95 -19.87
CA GLY A 708 -1.07 -2.22 -20.94
C GLY A 708 -0.27 -1.01 -20.49
N ALA A 709 0.48 -0.45 -21.42
CA ALA A 709 1.24 0.78 -21.21
C ALA A 709 0.32 1.99 -21.38
N LEU A 710 0.29 2.86 -20.37
CA LEU A 710 -0.38 4.15 -20.40
C LEU A 710 0.65 5.27 -20.16
N ARG A 711 0.23 6.51 -20.38
CA ARG A 711 0.99 7.70 -19.99
C ARG A 711 0.25 8.38 -18.85
N LEU A 712 0.96 8.72 -17.79
CA LEU A 712 0.46 9.55 -16.71
C LEU A 712 0.98 10.97 -16.89
N ARG A 713 0.08 11.93 -17.04
CA ARG A 713 0.35 13.36 -16.96
C ARG A 713 0.01 13.83 -15.55
N MET A 714 1.00 14.22 -14.78
CA MET A 714 0.82 14.75 -13.44
C MET A 714 0.89 16.26 -13.47
N ASP A 715 -0.12 16.91 -12.90
CA ASP A 715 -0.21 18.36 -12.70
C ASP A 715 -0.03 18.63 -11.21
N HIS A 716 1.19 19.02 -10.85
CA HIS A 716 1.58 19.25 -9.48
C HIS A 716 1.92 20.73 -9.29
N GLU A 717 1.14 21.42 -8.48
CA GLU A 717 1.34 22.84 -8.19
C GLU A 717 2.45 23.00 -7.13
N GLU A 718 3.66 23.35 -7.58
CA GLU A 718 4.77 23.76 -6.70
C GLU A 718 4.61 25.22 -6.26
N SER A 719 4.98 25.53 -5.02
CA SER A 719 4.90 26.90 -4.44
C SER A 719 5.71 27.95 -5.22
N SER A 720 6.63 27.54 -6.11
CA SER A 720 7.47 28.40 -6.94
C SER A 720 7.03 28.47 -8.40
N ARG A 721 6.00 29.28 -8.65
CA ARG A 721 5.68 30.01 -9.90
C ARG A 721 5.51 29.27 -11.25
N VAL A 722 5.69 27.96 -11.37
CA VAL A 722 5.24 27.20 -12.57
C VAL A 722 4.70 25.82 -12.15
N PRO A 723 3.48 25.42 -12.56
CA PRO A 723 2.99 24.06 -12.34
C PRO A 723 3.95 23.04 -12.94
N PHE A 724 4.41 22.09 -12.13
CA PHE A 724 5.22 20.97 -12.60
C PHE A 724 4.31 20.00 -13.36
N VAL A 725 4.41 20.02 -14.68
CA VAL A 725 3.69 19.09 -15.56
C VAL A 725 4.65 18.02 -16.05
N ALA A 726 4.66 16.86 -15.39
CA ALA A 726 5.43 15.70 -15.83
C ALA A 726 4.55 14.72 -16.60
N THR A 727 5.04 14.25 -17.75
CA THR A 727 4.44 13.11 -18.44
C THR A 727 5.37 11.91 -18.35
N GLN A 728 4.86 10.79 -17.84
CA GLN A 728 5.63 9.57 -17.58
C GLN A 728 4.91 8.33 -18.10
N GLY A 729 5.68 7.30 -18.48
CA GLY A 729 5.12 6.01 -18.86
C GLY A 729 4.77 5.19 -17.62
N VAL A 730 3.54 4.70 -17.55
CA VAL A 730 3.03 3.85 -16.45
C VAL A 730 2.43 2.57 -17.03
N THR A 731 2.27 1.55 -16.20
CA THR A 731 1.67 0.27 -16.61
C THR A 731 0.39 0.05 -15.84
N LEU A 732 -0.73 -0.13 -16.55
CA LEU A 732 -1.96 -0.65 -15.97
C LEU A 732 -1.82 -2.17 -15.83
N ARG A 733 -1.96 -2.69 -14.61
CA ARG A 733 -1.81 -4.12 -14.30
C ARG A 733 -2.78 -4.55 -13.20
N ARG A 734 -3.03 -5.86 -13.10
CA ARG A 734 -3.84 -6.43 -12.01
C ARG A 734 -2.95 -7.23 -11.05
N ARG A 735 -3.00 -6.90 -9.76
CA ARG A 735 -2.21 -7.56 -8.71
C ARG A 735 -3.10 -7.87 -7.50
N GLY A 736 -3.06 -9.10 -7.00
CA GLY A 736 -3.86 -9.50 -5.83
C GLY A 736 -5.39 -9.39 -6.04
N GLY A 737 -5.86 -9.38 -7.29
CA GLY A 737 -7.28 -9.19 -7.63
C GLY A 737 -7.68 -7.74 -7.93
N GLN A 738 -6.85 -6.76 -7.56
CA GLN A 738 -7.10 -5.32 -7.70
C GLN A 738 -6.33 -4.72 -8.89
N TRP A 739 -6.91 -3.71 -9.53
CA TRP A 739 -6.25 -2.95 -10.60
C TRP A 739 -5.32 -1.88 -10.02
N GLU A 740 -4.12 -1.72 -10.58
CA GLU A 740 -3.15 -0.70 -10.15
C GLU A 740 -2.36 -0.09 -11.34
N LEU A 741 -1.94 1.16 -11.17
CA LEU A 741 -0.95 1.84 -11.99
C LEU A 741 0.43 1.60 -11.37
N GLY A 742 1.31 0.90 -12.07
CA GLY A 742 2.69 0.69 -11.66
C GLY A 742 3.69 1.55 -12.43
N GLY A 743 4.82 1.88 -11.80
CA GLY A 743 5.93 2.62 -12.41
C GLY A 743 5.77 4.14 -12.34
N ILE A 744 4.97 4.64 -11.40
CA ILE A 744 4.79 6.07 -11.13
C ILE A 744 6.04 6.60 -10.42
N ARG A 745 6.57 7.72 -10.91
CA ARG A 745 7.53 8.57 -10.22
C ARG A 745 6.78 9.74 -9.61
N TRP A 746 6.68 9.75 -8.29
CA TRP A 746 6.03 10.81 -7.53
C TRP A 746 6.96 12.02 -7.38
N PRO A 747 6.43 13.26 -7.34
CA PRO A 747 7.17 14.44 -6.94
C PRO A 747 7.78 14.26 -5.55
N GLN A 748 9.00 14.79 -5.35
CA GLN A 748 9.80 14.55 -4.15
C GLN A 748 9.25 15.22 -2.89
N ASP A 749 8.41 16.24 -3.06
CA ASP A 749 7.77 17.00 -1.99
C ASP A 749 6.41 16.42 -1.56
N LEU A 750 5.95 15.33 -2.18
CA LEU A 750 4.74 14.63 -1.72
C LEU A 750 5.02 13.85 -0.44
N THR A 751 4.24 14.14 0.59
CA THR A 751 4.22 13.42 1.86
C THR A 751 3.08 12.40 1.89
N PRO A 752 3.18 11.32 2.68
CA PRO A 752 2.06 10.40 2.85
C PRO A 752 0.83 11.10 3.41
N GLY A 753 -0.33 10.75 2.89
CA GLY A 753 -1.61 11.37 3.16
C GLY A 753 -2.05 12.36 2.08
N VAL A 754 -1.15 12.86 1.22
CA VAL A 754 -1.55 13.77 0.13
C VAL A 754 -2.55 13.09 -0.81
N ILE A 755 -3.64 13.80 -1.12
CA ILE A 755 -4.70 13.32 -2.00
C ILE A 755 -4.38 13.67 -3.45
N VAL A 756 -4.36 12.65 -4.31
CA VAL A 756 -4.21 12.79 -5.75
C VAL A 756 -5.54 12.51 -6.44
N THR A 757 -5.95 13.42 -7.33
CA THR A 757 -7.13 13.24 -8.17
C THR A 757 -6.71 12.79 -9.56
N PHE A 758 -7.22 11.64 -10.00
CA PHE A 758 -6.98 11.08 -11.32
C PHE A 758 -8.20 11.26 -12.24
N ARG A 759 -7.93 11.39 -13.53
CA ARG A 759 -8.93 11.40 -14.61
C ARG A 759 -8.39 10.61 -15.80
N TRP A 760 -9.17 9.67 -16.30
CA TRP A 760 -8.81 8.79 -17.39
C TRP A 760 -10.02 8.58 -18.29
N ARG A 761 -9.88 8.86 -19.58
CA ARG A 761 -10.84 8.38 -20.57
C ARG A 761 -10.41 7.00 -21.02
N LEU A 762 -11.29 6.02 -20.98
CA LEU A 762 -10.96 4.62 -21.31
C LEU A 762 -10.48 4.47 -22.77
N ASP A 763 -10.90 5.37 -23.66
CA ASP A 763 -10.44 5.46 -25.05
C ASP A 763 -9.06 6.14 -25.22
N SER A 764 -8.49 6.65 -24.13
CA SER A 764 -7.23 7.40 -24.11
C SER A 764 -6.10 6.58 -23.50
N ASN A 765 -4.91 6.72 -24.08
CA ASN A 765 -3.67 6.22 -23.49
C ASN A 765 -3.05 7.19 -22.47
N VAL A 766 -3.79 8.24 -22.06
CA VAL A 766 -3.31 9.24 -21.11
C VAL A 766 -4.24 9.32 -19.89
N ILE A 767 -3.65 9.13 -18.72
CA ILE A 767 -4.25 9.42 -17.42
C ILE A 767 -3.74 10.78 -16.97
N LYS A 768 -4.61 11.64 -16.45
CA LYS A 768 -4.25 12.90 -15.80
C LYS A 768 -4.32 12.71 -14.29
N ALA A 769 -3.29 13.14 -13.56
CA ALA A 769 -3.28 13.24 -12.11
C ALA A 769 -3.10 14.70 -11.71
N ARG A 770 -3.72 15.13 -10.62
CA ARG A 770 -3.55 16.46 -10.05
C ARG A 770 -3.51 16.41 -8.53
N THR A 771 -2.62 17.21 -7.94
CA THR A 771 -2.65 17.56 -6.51
C THR A 771 -3.22 18.97 -6.33
N THR A 772 -3.95 19.19 -5.25
CA THR A 772 -4.59 20.49 -4.96
C THR A 772 -3.90 21.14 -3.77
N LEU A 773 -3.44 22.38 -3.91
CA LEU A 773 -2.87 23.13 -2.79
C LEU A 773 -3.91 23.36 -1.69
N LEU A 774 -3.46 23.34 -0.44
CA LEU A 774 -4.24 23.87 0.68
C LEU A 774 -4.26 25.41 0.57
N PRO A 775 -5.37 26.06 0.93
CA PRO A 775 -5.45 27.53 0.98
C PRO A 775 -4.41 28.18 1.93
N GLN A 776 -3.94 27.41 2.91
CA GLN A 776 -2.85 27.72 3.80
C GLN A 776 -2.13 26.40 4.13
N PRO A 777 -0.79 26.29 3.98
CA PRO A 777 -0.04 25.13 4.42
C PRO A 777 -0.25 24.89 5.91
N GLU A 778 -0.30 23.63 6.29
CA GLU A 778 -0.52 23.19 7.66
C GLU A 778 0.65 22.33 8.10
N CYS A 779 0.93 22.34 9.39
CA CYS A 779 1.86 21.44 10.04
C CYS A 779 1.06 20.51 10.96
N VAL A 780 1.14 19.20 10.73
CA VAL A 780 0.51 18.17 11.54
C VAL A 780 1.60 17.41 12.27
N ASP A 781 1.68 17.57 13.60
CA ASP A 781 2.70 16.94 14.45
C ASP A 781 4.13 17.04 13.85
N ASP A 782 4.53 18.27 13.50
CA ASP A 782 5.85 18.64 12.93
C ASP A 782 6.07 18.25 11.46
N VAL A 783 5.06 17.71 10.76
CA VAL A 783 5.10 17.42 9.31
C VAL A 783 4.35 18.48 8.52
N GLU A 784 5.02 19.15 7.58
CA GLU A 784 4.42 20.16 6.72
C GLU A 784 3.61 19.53 5.57
N PHE A 785 2.40 20.05 5.37
CA PHE A 785 1.50 19.72 4.27
C PHE A 785 1.12 20.99 3.51
N ARG A 786 1.43 21.02 2.21
CA ARG A 786 1.06 22.11 1.30
C ARG A 786 -0.13 21.77 0.43
N HIS A 787 -0.41 20.49 0.24
CA HIS A 787 -1.50 19.98 -0.59
C HIS A 787 -2.55 19.30 0.28
N ARG A 788 -3.78 19.21 -0.24
CA ARG A 788 -4.89 18.54 0.46
C ARG A 788 -4.47 17.12 0.84
N TYR A 789 -4.74 16.75 2.08
CA TYR A 789 -4.36 15.47 2.64
C TYR A 789 -5.55 14.80 3.35
N ASP A 790 -5.43 13.49 3.56
CA ASP A 790 -6.33 12.69 4.38
C ASP A 790 -5.75 12.57 5.80
N ALA A 791 -6.47 13.09 6.80
CA ALA A 791 -5.99 13.15 8.18
C ALA A 791 -5.84 11.77 8.84
N GLN A 792 -6.61 10.76 8.40
CA GLN A 792 -6.51 9.38 8.89
C GLN A 792 -5.20 8.76 8.43
N VAL A 793 -4.92 8.86 7.12
CA VAL A 793 -3.67 8.38 6.51
C VAL A 793 -2.47 9.12 7.10
N VAL A 794 -2.54 10.45 7.25
CA VAL A 794 -1.46 11.23 7.88
C VAL A 794 -1.20 10.71 9.29
N THR A 795 -2.23 10.49 10.10
CA THR A 795 -2.08 10.02 11.48
C THR A 795 -1.35 8.69 11.55
N ARG A 796 -1.64 7.76 10.62
CA ARG A 796 -0.99 6.45 10.56
C ARG A 796 0.42 6.50 10.00
N GLU A 797 0.61 7.19 8.88
CA GLU A 797 1.87 7.17 8.12
C GLU A 797 2.95 8.05 8.76
N SER A 798 2.56 8.98 9.64
CA SER A 798 3.49 9.76 10.48
C SER A 798 3.60 9.25 11.93
N ALA A 799 3.08 8.05 12.22
CA ALA A 799 3.23 7.43 13.54
C ALA A 799 4.74 7.18 13.83
N PRO A 800 5.21 7.30 15.09
CA PRO A 800 6.62 7.15 15.42
C PRO A 800 7.25 5.86 14.84
N GLY A 801 8.39 6.01 14.18
CA GLY A 801 9.11 4.91 13.54
C GLY A 801 8.51 4.42 12.22
N SER A 802 7.61 5.18 11.58
CA SER A 802 7.08 4.84 10.24
C SER A 802 8.03 5.20 9.11
N ASP A 803 9.04 6.01 9.39
CA ASP A 803 10.16 6.41 8.53
C ASP A 803 11.39 5.49 8.66
N GLN A 804 11.36 4.54 9.60
CA GLN A 804 12.46 3.61 9.83
C GLN A 804 12.23 2.35 8.99
N ASP A 805 13.08 2.13 7.97
CA ASP A 805 13.18 0.86 7.22
C ASP A 805 13.78 -0.27 8.09
N ARG A 806 13.14 -0.58 9.23
CA ARG A 806 13.55 -1.62 10.17
C ARG A 806 12.33 -2.43 10.61
N GLU A 807 12.49 -3.73 10.77
CA GLU A 807 11.43 -4.66 11.21
C GLU A 807 10.87 -4.27 12.60
N VAL A 808 11.75 -3.84 13.52
CA VAL A 808 11.39 -3.23 14.80
C VAL A 808 12.02 -1.84 14.88
N PRO A 809 11.22 -0.76 14.91
CA PRO A 809 11.74 0.59 15.04
C PRO A 809 12.32 0.83 16.44
N ASP A 810 13.41 1.58 16.49
CA ASP A 810 14.03 2.00 17.75
C ASP A 810 13.23 3.18 18.31
N LEU A 811 12.42 2.91 19.34
CA LEU A 811 11.43 3.82 19.89
C LEU A 811 11.48 3.84 21.41
N SER A 812 11.29 5.03 21.98
CA SER A 812 11.05 5.18 23.42
C SER A 812 9.73 4.52 23.85
N ASP A 813 9.58 4.23 25.14
CA ASP A 813 8.33 3.67 25.69
C ASP A 813 7.10 4.53 25.34
N ALA A 814 7.23 5.86 25.37
CA ALA A 814 6.17 6.80 24.97
C ALA A 814 5.90 6.77 23.46
N SER A 815 6.94 6.64 22.65
CA SER A 815 6.81 6.52 21.19
C SER A 815 6.12 5.21 20.78
N TRP A 816 6.31 4.12 21.53
CA TRP A 816 5.58 2.85 21.34
C TRP A 816 4.08 2.99 21.61
N VAL A 817 3.70 3.70 22.68
CA VAL A 817 2.30 3.99 22.99
C VAL A 817 1.65 4.83 21.88
N LEU A 818 2.31 5.91 21.45
CA LEU A 818 1.82 6.75 20.36
C LEU A 818 1.74 6.00 19.02
N ARG A 819 2.75 5.16 18.69
CA ARG A 819 2.72 4.32 17.48
C ARG A 819 1.52 3.39 17.49
N THR A 820 1.27 2.73 18.63
CA THR A 820 0.17 1.78 18.79
C THR A 820 -1.18 2.47 18.62
N LEU A 821 -1.39 3.59 19.31
CA LEU A 821 -2.62 4.38 19.22
C LEU A 821 -2.87 4.87 17.79
N ARG A 822 -1.84 5.37 17.12
CA ARG A 822 -1.99 5.95 15.79
C ARG A 822 -2.12 4.91 14.67
N LYS A 823 -1.48 3.74 14.79
CA LYS A 823 -1.56 2.65 13.79
C LYS A 823 -2.77 1.73 13.97
N LEU A 824 -3.16 1.44 15.22
CA LEU A 824 -4.20 0.45 15.53
C LEU A 824 -5.45 1.05 16.20
N GLY A 825 -5.39 2.32 16.62
CA GLY A 825 -6.56 3.02 17.14
C GLY A 825 -7.59 3.27 16.06
N TYR A 826 -8.83 3.43 16.49
CA TYR A 826 -9.94 3.80 15.63
C TYR A 826 -9.83 5.28 15.32
N LEU A 827 -9.87 5.64 14.03
CA LEU A 827 -9.65 7.01 13.59
C LEU A 827 -10.97 7.69 13.28
N SER A 828 -11.16 8.91 13.79
CA SER A 828 -12.18 9.80 13.25
C SER A 828 -11.72 10.37 11.90
N VAL A 829 -12.64 10.99 11.15
CA VAL A 829 -12.32 11.68 9.89
C VAL A 829 -11.26 12.79 10.05
N ASP A 830 -11.09 13.31 11.27
CA ASP A 830 -10.09 14.32 11.62
C ASP A 830 -8.72 13.74 12.00
N GLY A 831 -8.56 12.42 11.95
CA GLY A 831 -7.34 11.74 12.38
C GLY A 831 -7.21 11.59 13.90
N VAL A 832 -8.27 11.83 14.68
CA VAL A 832 -8.26 11.55 16.13
C VAL A 832 -8.23 10.04 16.32
N ALA A 833 -7.24 9.52 17.04
CA ALA A 833 -7.10 8.08 17.28
C ALA A 833 -7.60 7.72 18.68
N MET A 834 -8.46 6.71 18.78
CA MET A 834 -9.00 6.22 20.03
C MET A 834 -8.73 4.73 20.23
N LEU A 835 -8.35 4.38 21.44
CA LEU A 835 -8.19 2.99 21.85
C LEU A 835 -8.61 2.80 23.30
N ALA A 836 -9.29 1.69 23.60
CA ALA A 836 -9.56 1.30 24.97
C ALA A 836 -8.26 1.08 25.72
N GLU A 837 -8.08 1.74 26.87
CA GLU A 837 -6.86 1.63 27.66
C GLU A 837 -6.52 0.18 28.04
N PRO A 838 -7.48 -0.70 28.41
CA PRO A 838 -7.20 -2.11 28.69
C PRO A 838 -6.64 -2.90 27.48
N ALA A 839 -6.83 -2.42 26.26
CA ALA A 839 -6.34 -3.06 25.04
C ALA A 839 -4.91 -2.62 24.65
N LEU A 840 -4.38 -1.58 25.28
CA LEU A 840 -3.14 -0.92 24.84
C LEU A 840 -1.93 -1.86 24.83
N ILE A 841 -1.67 -2.58 25.92
CA ILE A 841 -0.49 -3.45 26.05
C ILE A 841 -0.51 -4.56 24.99
N ARG A 842 -1.68 -5.19 24.78
CA ARG A 842 -1.87 -6.23 23.76
C ARG A 842 -1.57 -5.66 22.36
N ASN A 843 -2.05 -4.46 22.07
CA ASN A 843 -1.87 -3.82 20.77
C ASN A 843 -0.43 -3.32 20.57
N CYS A 844 0.27 -2.90 21.64
CA CYS A 844 1.70 -2.56 21.57
C CYS A 844 2.52 -3.77 21.13
N MET A 845 2.23 -4.96 21.67
CA MET A 845 2.88 -6.19 21.24
C MET A 845 2.54 -6.54 19.78
N ALA A 846 1.32 -6.28 19.33
CA ALA A 846 0.90 -6.55 17.94
C ALA A 846 1.65 -5.67 16.93
N VAL A 847 2.05 -4.45 17.30
CA VAL A 847 2.87 -3.57 16.43
C VAL A 847 4.39 -3.78 16.58
N GLY A 848 4.81 -4.84 17.28
CA GLY A 848 6.22 -5.24 17.37
C GLY A 848 6.97 -4.79 18.62
N MET A 849 6.29 -4.26 19.66
CA MET A 849 6.96 -3.85 20.90
C MET A 849 7.63 -5.06 21.60
N PRO A 850 8.93 -4.97 21.97
CA PRO A 850 9.61 -6.02 22.70
C PRO A 850 8.95 -6.35 24.04
N ARG A 851 8.81 -7.66 24.34
CA ARG A 851 8.10 -8.14 25.54
C ARG A 851 8.67 -7.59 26.85
N HIS A 852 9.97 -7.33 26.95
CA HIS A 852 10.59 -6.82 28.18
C HIS A 852 10.24 -5.35 28.49
N LEU A 853 9.59 -4.63 27.56
CA LEU A 853 9.19 -3.24 27.75
C LEU A 853 7.73 -3.09 28.22
N HIS A 854 6.93 -4.18 28.25
CA HIS A 854 5.49 -4.08 28.52
C HIS A 854 5.16 -3.48 29.90
N ASP A 855 5.94 -3.80 30.93
CA ASP A 855 5.78 -3.27 32.29
C ASP A 855 5.97 -1.74 32.37
N ARG A 856 6.60 -1.14 31.35
CA ARG A 856 6.88 0.30 31.28
C ARG A 856 5.76 1.10 30.61
N VAL A 857 4.81 0.42 29.93
CA VAL A 857 3.70 1.05 29.20
C VAL A 857 2.84 1.94 30.09
N PRO A 858 2.40 1.53 31.30
CA PRO A 858 1.59 2.40 32.16
C PRO A 858 2.31 3.71 32.53
N LYS A 859 3.61 3.64 32.82
CA LYS A 859 4.42 4.82 33.13
C LYS A 859 4.55 5.75 31.91
N ALA A 860 4.67 5.18 30.71
CA ALA A 860 4.71 5.95 29.46
C ALA A 860 3.38 6.64 29.14
N VAL A 861 2.24 5.98 29.40
CA VAL A 861 0.90 6.60 29.28
C VAL A 861 0.80 7.81 30.21
N GLU A 862 1.17 7.66 31.48
CA GLU A 862 1.15 8.77 32.44
C GLU A 862 2.07 9.93 32.05
N GLN A 863 3.22 9.64 31.44
CA GLN A 863 4.09 10.68 30.87
C GLN A 863 3.41 11.43 29.71
N LEU A 864 2.73 10.72 28.81
CA LEU A 864 2.04 11.32 27.67
C LEU A 864 0.80 12.13 28.07
N LEU A 865 0.06 11.68 29.08
CA LEU A 865 -1.05 12.42 29.68
C LEU A 865 -0.57 13.75 30.29
N ARG A 866 0.50 13.72 31.09
CA ARG A 866 1.10 14.94 31.67
C ARG A 866 1.64 15.90 30.60
N ALA A 867 2.16 15.36 29.50
CA ALA A 867 2.66 16.16 28.38
C ALA A 867 1.53 16.69 27.46
N GLY A 868 0.26 16.39 27.75
CA GLY A 868 -0.88 16.75 26.92
C GLY A 868 -0.81 16.18 25.51
N ARG A 869 -0.14 15.03 25.34
CA ARG A 869 -0.06 14.29 24.06
C ARG A 869 -1.17 13.25 23.93
N LEU A 870 -1.77 12.85 25.05
CA LEU A 870 -2.94 12.00 25.12
C LEU A 870 -3.95 12.60 26.09
N GLU A 871 -5.21 12.24 25.90
CA GLU A 871 -6.30 12.49 26.83
C GLU A 871 -6.90 11.16 27.27
N ARG A 872 -7.23 11.05 28.56
CA ARG A 872 -8.06 9.95 29.07
C ARG A 872 -9.49 10.45 29.09
N VAL A 873 -10.37 9.79 28.34
CA VAL A 873 -11.78 10.16 28.20
C VAL A 873 -12.67 8.96 28.50
N GLU A 874 -13.81 9.21 29.12
CA GLU A 874 -14.81 8.17 29.33
C GLU A 874 -15.55 7.90 28.01
N GLY A 875 -15.51 6.66 27.54
CA GLY A 875 -16.20 6.22 26.33
C GLY A 875 -16.97 4.93 26.55
N SER A 876 -17.35 4.29 25.45
CA SER A 876 -18.04 3.00 25.51
C SER A 876 -17.60 2.08 24.39
N LEU A 877 -17.70 0.77 24.60
CA LEU A 877 -17.42 -0.28 23.62
C LEU A 877 -18.74 -0.90 23.16
N ASP A 878 -18.93 -1.00 21.85
CA ASP A 878 -20.06 -1.76 21.29
C ASP A 878 -19.84 -3.27 21.40
N ALA A 879 -20.80 -4.06 20.90
CA ALA A 879 -20.76 -5.52 20.93
C ALA A 879 -19.55 -6.12 20.19
N ASP A 880 -18.97 -5.38 19.24
CA ASP A 880 -17.78 -5.79 18.47
C ASP A 880 -16.48 -5.25 19.10
N GLY A 881 -16.56 -4.61 20.28
CA GLY A 881 -15.42 -4.02 20.97
C GLY A 881 -14.91 -2.71 20.35
N ARG A 882 -15.73 -2.00 19.56
CA ARG A 882 -15.33 -0.71 18.96
C ARG A 882 -15.52 0.44 19.94
N PRO A 883 -14.53 1.34 20.12
CA PRO A 883 -14.63 2.51 20.98
C PRO A 883 -15.53 3.59 20.37
N TRP A 884 -16.42 4.12 21.20
CA TRP A 884 -17.33 5.22 20.92
C TRP A 884 -17.10 6.34 21.92
N TYR A 885 -16.99 7.57 21.41
CA TYR A 885 -16.92 8.80 22.19
C TYR A 885 -17.79 9.89 21.51
N PRO A 886 -18.71 10.54 22.23
CA PRO A 886 -19.10 10.28 23.62
C PRO A 886 -19.72 8.88 23.83
N PRO A 887 -19.79 8.39 25.09
CA PRO A 887 -20.28 7.04 25.37
C PRO A 887 -21.78 6.88 25.05
N ARG A 888 -22.15 5.74 24.44
CA ARG A 888 -23.51 5.45 24.00
C ARG A 888 -24.34 4.66 25.01
N PRO A 889 -25.65 4.91 25.14
CA PRO A 889 -26.54 4.06 25.94
C PRO A 889 -26.56 2.61 25.42
N GLY A 890 -26.48 1.63 26.32
CA GLY A 890 -26.48 0.21 25.98
C GLY A 890 -25.11 -0.38 25.58
N HIS A 891 -24.07 0.45 25.45
CA HIS A 891 -22.70 0.01 25.21
C HIS A 891 -21.91 -0.09 26.53
N VAL A 892 -20.88 -0.93 26.57
CA VAL A 892 -20.07 -1.18 27.78
C VAL A 892 -19.17 0.03 28.04
N ARG A 893 -19.30 0.71 29.18
CA ARG A 893 -18.44 1.86 29.54
C ARG A 893 -16.98 1.43 29.68
N SER A 894 -16.06 2.25 29.17
CA SER A 894 -14.62 1.97 29.21
C SER A 894 -13.80 3.26 29.10
N ASP A 895 -12.66 3.30 29.80
CA ASP A 895 -11.69 4.37 29.65
C ASP A 895 -10.98 4.25 28.29
N LEU A 896 -11.03 5.33 27.53
CA LEU A 896 -10.39 5.45 26.23
C LEU A 896 -9.18 6.39 26.32
N LEU A 897 -8.08 5.98 25.70
CA LEU A 897 -6.98 6.87 25.39
C LEU A 897 -7.24 7.51 24.04
N ARG A 898 -7.27 8.84 24.03
CA ARG A 898 -7.54 9.68 22.86
C ARG A 898 -6.28 10.45 22.47
N TYR A 899 -5.85 10.25 21.24
CA TYR A 899 -4.82 11.03 20.58
C TYR A 899 -5.46 12.05 19.64
N VAL A 900 -5.09 13.32 19.77
CA VAL A 900 -5.55 14.40 18.89
C VAL A 900 -4.34 14.92 18.11
N PRO A 901 -4.34 14.85 16.76
CA PRO A 901 -3.29 15.44 15.95
C PRO A 901 -3.16 16.93 16.21
N ARG A 902 -1.92 17.42 16.41
CA ARG A 902 -1.67 18.85 16.58
C ARG A 902 -1.51 19.50 15.22
N VAL A 903 -2.56 20.17 14.77
CA VAL A 903 -2.57 20.85 13.48
C VAL A 903 -2.40 22.36 13.69
N HIS A 904 -1.33 22.90 13.15
CA HIS A 904 -1.04 24.32 13.14
C HIS A 904 -1.05 24.83 11.72
N ALA A 905 -1.87 25.83 11.43
CA ALA A 905 -1.76 26.55 10.17
C ALA A 905 -0.40 27.26 10.17
N LEU A 906 0.45 26.94 9.20
CA LEU A 906 1.67 27.72 9.00
C LEU A 906 1.22 29.06 8.47
N GLU A 907 1.65 30.14 9.10
CA GLU A 907 1.56 31.45 8.47
C GLU A 907 2.30 31.33 7.14
N VAL A 908 1.54 31.27 6.04
CA VAL A 908 2.09 31.70 4.77
C VAL A 908 2.53 33.11 5.11
N GLN A 909 3.82 33.40 5.03
CA GLN A 909 4.23 34.75 4.65
C GLN A 909 3.58 34.96 3.30
N ARG A 910 2.29 35.32 3.32
CA ARG A 910 1.62 35.85 2.18
C ARG A 910 2.41 37.12 1.99
N ASP A 911 3.16 37.15 0.90
CA ASP A 911 3.32 38.39 0.16
C ASP A 911 1.91 38.88 -0.20
N VAL A 912 1.12 39.33 0.80
CA VAL A 912 0.06 40.30 0.61
C VAL A 912 0.80 41.60 0.34
N ARG A 913 1.32 41.72 -0.88
CA ARG A 913 1.36 43.03 -1.49
C ARG A 913 -0.01 43.27 -2.06
N ASP A 914 -0.87 43.84 -1.24
CA ASP A 914 -1.82 44.85 -1.68
C ASP A 914 -2.07 45.81 -0.50
N GLY A 915 -1.83 47.11 -0.73
CA GLY A 915 -2.37 48.17 0.12
C GLY A 915 -1.50 48.73 1.26
N TRP A 916 -0.44 49.47 0.90
CA TRP A 916 0.08 50.69 1.56
C TRP A 916 0.18 50.78 3.12
N GLY A 917 1.43 50.69 3.64
CA GLY A 917 1.81 51.35 4.90
C GLY A 917 2.89 50.65 5.76
N GLY A 918 4.18 50.75 5.39
CA GLY A 918 5.32 50.28 6.23
C GLY A 918 6.63 50.10 5.43
N PRO A 919 7.82 50.35 5.99
CA PRO A 919 8.97 50.94 5.27
C PRO A 919 9.66 49.95 4.31
N ARG A 920 9.69 50.32 3.02
CA ARG A 920 10.32 49.56 1.93
C ARG A 920 11.85 49.66 2.03
N HIS A 921 12.52 48.53 2.26
CA HIS A 921 13.98 48.47 2.20
C HIS A 921 14.50 48.53 0.75
N GLU A 922 15.63 49.23 0.62
CA GLU A 922 16.31 49.54 -0.63
C GLU A 922 17.04 48.32 -1.17
N HIS A 923 16.70 47.87 -2.38
CA HIS A 923 17.42 46.78 -3.06
C HIS A 923 18.32 47.33 -4.17
N TRP A 924 19.60 46.98 -4.10
CA TRP A 924 20.62 47.27 -5.10
C TRP A 924 20.62 46.19 -6.18
N VAL A 925 20.54 46.59 -7.44
CA VAL A 925 20.65 45.67 -8.58
C VAL A 925 22.11 45.63 -9.02
N ALA A 926 22.73 44.43 -9.02
CA ALA A 926 24.09 44.21 -9.51
C ALA A 926 24.22 44.61 -11.00
N PRO A 927 25.40 45.04 -11.47
CA PRO A 927 25.59 45.44 -12.86
C PRO A 927 25.44 44.25 -13.82
N PHE A 928 24.82 44.48 -14.98
CA PHE A 928 24.62 43.44 -16.00
C PHE A 928 24.54 44.01 -17.42
N VAL A 929 24.71 43.14 -18.42
CA VAL A 929 24.60 43.50 -19.84
C VAL A 929 23.18 43.18 -20.35
N ARG A 930 22.55 44.14 -21.04
CA ARG A 930 21.19 44.02 -21.57
C ARG A 930 21.18 44.24 -23.08
N ARG A 931 20.36 43.48 -23.80
CA ARG A 931 20.14 43.65 -25.24
C ARG A 931 19.32 44.92 -25.54
N LEU A 932 19.76 45.71 -26.51
CA LEU A 932 19.02 46.85 -27.05
C LEU A 932 18.12 46.42 -28.23
N PRO A 933 17.09 47.22 -28.56
CA PRO A 933 16.30 47.03 -29.77
C PRO A 933 17.18 46.98 -31.04
N LEU A 934 16.68 46.31 -32.09
CA LEU A 934 17.42 46.15 -33.35
C LEU A 934 17.83 47.52 -33.92
N GLY A 935 19.11 47.69 -34.23
CA GLY A 935 19.67 48.93 -34.79
C GLY A 935 20.11 49.99 -33.77
N ALA A 936 19.90 49.76 -32.47
CA ALA A 936 20.37 50.66 -31.42
C ALA A 936 21.71 50.20 -30.83
N GLU A 937 22.65 51.14 -30.65
CA GLU A 937 23.97 50.90 -30.08
C GLU A 937 24.09 51.48 -28.66
N ALA A 938 25.01 50.95 -27.86
CA ALA A 938 25.31 51.52 -26.55
C ALA A 938 25.95 52.90 -26.71
N SER A 939 25.59 53.83 -25.83
CA SER A 939 26.30 55.11 -25.78
C SER A 939 27.72 54.91 -25.27
N ASP A 940 28.63 55.81 -25.69
CA ASP A 940 30.04 55.79 -25.26
C ASP A 940 30.17 55.72 -23.73
N GLY A 941 29.32 56.44 -23.00
CA GLY A 941 29.31 56.40 -21.53
C GLY A 941 28.95 55.03 -20.92
N GLN A 942 28.15 54.21 -21.60
CA GLN A 942 27.87 52.83 -21.16
C GLN A 942 28.92 51.84 -21.63
N MET A 943 29.61 52.12 -22.75
CA MET A 943 30.79 51.36 -23.17
C MET A 943 31.95 51.57 -22.19
N ASP A 944 32.16 52.81 -21.72
CA ASP A 944 33.14 53.15 -20.69
C ASP A 944 32.80 52.51 -19.34
N ALA A 945 31.52 52.59 -18.94
CA ALA A 945 31.01 51.92 -17.75
C ALA A 945 31.30 50.42 -17.73
N HIS A 946 31.13 49.76 -18.88
CA HIS A 946 31.40 48.35 -19.04
C HIS A 946 32.90 48.04 -18.90
N ARG A 947 33.77 48.87 -19.51
CA ARG A 947 35.23 48.73 -19.38
C ARG A 947 35.68 48.89 -17.93
N ASP A 948 35.08 49.82 -17.19
CA ASP A 948 35.37 50.02 -15.77
C ASP A 948 34.92 48.84 -14.91
N ALA A 949 33.75 48.27 -15.18
CA ALA A 949 33.23 47.11 -14.47
C ALA A 949 34.01 45.82 -14.76
N VAL A 950 34.53 45.66 -15.99
CA VAL A 950 35.48 44.58 -16.32
C VAL A 950 36.80 44.77 -15.55
N ARG A 951 37.35 45.98 -15.50
CA ARG A 951 38.56 46.28 -14.68
C ARG A 951 38.35 45.98 -13.20
N ALA A 952 37.15 46.22 -12.68
CA ALA A 952 36.78 45.92 -11.30
C ALA A 952 36.36 44.45 -11.07
N SER A 953 36.41 43.59 -12.10
CA SER A 953 35.97 42.18 -12.05
C SER A 953 34.49 41.98 -11.66
N GLU A 954 33.64 42.98 -11.86
CA GLU A 954 32.20 42.91 -11.57
C GLU A 954 31.40 42.22 -12.69
N VAL A 955 31.97 42.13 -13.89
CA VAL A 955 31.42 41.42 -15.05
C VAL A 955 32.54 40.72 -15.84
N VAL A 956 32.18 39.72 -16.64
CA VAL A 956 33.13 38.86 -17.38
C VAL A 956 33.96 39.69 -18.36
N ASP A 957 35.29 39.47 -18.37
CA ASP A 957 36.26 40.17 -19.23
C ASP A 957 36.08 39.83 -20.72
N ARG A 958 35.15 40.54 -21.37
CA ARG A 958 34.85 40.48 -22.79
C ARG A 958 34.45 41.88 -23.26
N PRO A 959 34.65 42.25 -24.54
CA PRO A 959 34.11 43.51 -25.08
C PRO A 959 32.58 43.46 -25.16
N LEU A 960 31.91 44.61 -24.95
CA LEU A 960 30.45 44.73 -25.02
C LEU A 960 29.96 44.42 -26.45
N PRO A 961 29.10 43.41 -26.67
CA PRO A 961 28.65 43.04 -28.01
C PRO A 961 27.80 44.13 -28.68
N GLN A 962 27.88 44.23 -30.01
CA GLN A 962 27.05 45.18 -30.78
C GLN A 962 25.55 44.91 -30.55
N GLY A 963 24.78 45.98 -30.30
CA GLY A 963 23.35 45.89 -29.95
C GLY A 963 23.08 45.52 -28.47
N TYR A 964 24.07 45.61 -27.59
CA TYR A 964 23.91 45.45 -26.14
C TYR A 964 24.42 46.69 -25.42
N THR A 965 23.84 47.00 -24.26
CA THR A 965 24.25 48.09 -23.37
C THR A 965 24.57 47.55 -21.98
N PHE A 966 25.43 48.26 -21.27
CA PHE A 966 25.74 47.95 -19.89
C PHE A 966 24.81 48.72 -18.96
N VAL A 967 24.32 48.04 -17.93
CA VAL A 967 23.49 48.66 -16.90
C VAL A 967 24.32 48.67 -15.63
N ARG A 968 24.78 49.87 -15.25
CA ARG A 968 25.49 50.11 -13.99
C ARG A 968 24.63 49.68 -12.81
N ARG A 969 25.29 49.35 -11.70
CA ARG A 969 24.63 49.15 -10.42
C ARG A 969 23.73 50.36 -10.12
N HIS A 970 22.43 50.12 -10.00
CA HIS A 970 21.47 51.18 -9.73
C HIS A 970 20.41 50.71 -8.73
N ARG A 971 19.84 51.70 -8.04
CA ARG A 971 18.83 51.49 -7.01
C ARG A 971 17.46 51.59 -7.66
N ARG A 972 16.63 50.56 -7.52
CA ARG A 972 15.28 50.57 -8.11
C ARG A 972 14.29 51.10 -7.08
N ASN A 973 14.03 52.40 -7.12
CA ASN A 973 12.94 53.03 -6.36
C ASN A 973 11.63 52.88 -7.16
N GLY A 974 10.61 52.27 -6.56
CA GLY A 974 9.28 52.22 -7.19
C GLY A 974 8.57 53.56 -7.06
N LEU A 975 8.34 54.26 -8.17
CA LEU A 975 7.39 55.38 -8.24
C LEU A 975 5.96 54.85 -8.47
N PRO A 976 4.92 55.49 -7.90
CA PRO A 976 3.55 54.98 -7.90
C PRO A 976 2.76 55.46 -9.13
N GLY A 977 1.98 54.55 -9.73
CA GLY A 977 0.96 54.82 -10.75
C GLY A 977 -0.19 53.85 -10.55
#